data_AF-A0A183FVQ3-F1
#
_entry.id   AF-A0A183FVQ3-F1
#
_cell.length_a   1.000
_cell.length_b   1.000
_cell.length_c   1.000
_cell.angle_alpha   90.00
_cell.angle_beta   90.00
_cell.angle_gamma   90.00
#
_symmetry.space_group_name_H-M   'P 1'
#
loop_
_entity.id
_entity.type
_entity.pdbx_description
1 polymer ?
#
loop_
_entity_poly.entity_id
_entity_poly.type
_entity_poly.pdbx_seq_one_letter_code
_entity_poly.pdbx_strand_id
1 'polypeptide(L)'
;SQHVVRIALPLRRVPSALFQDPGYNRSQLCTPRTLKDGVVEYDLLVVTDLDHDSKVSDKKWQGAAKRGVLKLAPDHKAVSVEWKAGSDFALTTDISAGGRAMELSDLAVFDGRLLTADDRTGLIYEIRDNKAYPWIFVVDGPGNATKGLKAEWLTVKDDHLYVGGLGKEWTTTEGEYVNDHPMWVKMVSRNGEIKHINWHDVFVNVRRAAGIEYPGYMIHEAVQWSETHQKWFFLPRRASHEKYTEADDETRGSNLMIIADASLSSFRVVKIGEVKHPARGYSAFQFIPGTYDELIVALKSEEKDGKPVASYSLFSDQINVAHKKLIKGAKLKWGDAYERAFQFNLGNAEFSCGAKLDDVSWRNWDQNEAVNQFAGAHALLSDGCVELIDRLAEGLDIRYDHEVRDLSASPDSEELVLSVKVTSVEWPRTKKSVTVLCRNGKKFSADKVLLALPLAVLQKHRVKFNPKLPDKKARAMKFIGAGLIEKVAVRFPRCFWNSLLKKDGTLDYFSNAPRKSSERGLFNMFYDFSRRDANGVAPFYVLMSYVCGDSVDLVKKYSDEEVAKIFVDTLRQLFPKEDIPEPDGAVVTHWGNDPHVGMSYSYVRVGGTGAHYDDLAAPVDGKLYFAGECTNRFFPQTMTGAYISGLREAGRIFESTHNEIWID
;
A
#
# COMPACT_ATOMS: atom_id res chain seq x y z
N SER A 1 -17.28 10.57 -28.96
CA SER A 1 -18.03 11.71 -28.39
C SER A 1 -17.10 12.90 -28.31
N GLN A 2 -17.54 14.08 -28.75
CA GLN A 2 -16.74 15.28 -28.91
C GLN A 2 -16.64 16.13 -27.64
N HIS A 3 -16.50 15.51 -26.46
CA HIS A 3 -16.59 16.22 -25.17
C HIS A 3 -15.52 15.82 -24.15
N VAL A 4 -15.24 16.69 -23.17
CA VAL A 4 -14.35 16.38 -22.04
C VAL A 4 -14.98 15.27 -21.20
N VAL A 5 -14.20 14.26 -20.85
CA VAL A 5 -14.68 13.09 -20.10
C VAL A 5 -14.12 13.17 -18.67
N ARG A 6 -14.96 12.84 -17.68
CA ARG A 6 -14.62 12.70 -16.26
C ARG A 6 -14.83 11.25 -15.82
N ILE A 7 -14.11 10.78 -14.80
CA ILE A 7 -14.16 9.37 -14.35
C ILE A 7 -14.40 9.24 -12.85
N ALA A 8 -15.20 8.23 -12.49
CA ALA A 8 -15.16 7.63 -11.17
C ALA A 8 -15.09 6.11 -11.24
N LEU A 9 -14.30 5.55 -10.34
CA LEU A 9 -14.43 4.15 -9.91
C LEU A 9 -15.42 4.19 -8.73
N PRO A 10 -16.61 3.56 -8.78
CA PRO A 10 -17.65 3.63 -7.74
C PRO A 10 -17.28 2.89 -6.44
N LEU A 11 -16.02 2.96 -6.05
CA LEU A 11 -15.38 2.15 -5.03
C LEU A 11 -14.64 3.08 -4.09
N ARG A 12 -15.24 3.36 -2.94
CA ARG A 12 -14.56 4.11 -1.89
C ARG A 12 -13.85 3.18 -0.90
N ARG A 13 -12.67 3.59 -0.45
CA ARG A 13 -11.80 2.81 0.44
C ARG A 13 -12.35 2.69 1.85
N VAL A 14 -11.88 1.67 2.56
CA VAL A 14 -12.02 1.50 4.01
C VAL A 14 -11.13 2.55 4.69
N PRO A 15 -11.68 3.53 5.43
CA PRO A 15 -10.89 4.62 6.01
C PRO A 15 -10.15 4.22 7.30
N SER A 16 -9.18 5.05 7.72
CA SER A 16 -8.48 4.91 9.00
C SER A 16 -9.20 5.65 10.13
N ALA A 17 -9.29 5.02 11.31
CA ALA A 17 -10.29 5.25 12.36
C ALA A 17 -10.17 6.52 13.23
N LEU A 18 -9.61 7.62 12.74
CA LEU A 18 -9.46 8.85 13.55
C LEU A 18 -10.40 9.95 13.04
N PHE A 19 -11.29 10.42 13.92
CA PHE A 19 -12.29 11.47 13.70
C PHE A 19 -13.33 11.17 12.62
N GLN A 20 -14.04 10.06 12.80
CA GLN A 20 -15.03 9.58 11.85
C GLN A 20 -16.45 9.87 12.35
N ASP A 21 -17.26 10.53 11.51
CA ASP A 21 -18.70 10.67 11.77
C ASP A 21 -19.30 9.24 11.80
N PRO A 22 -19.90 8.81 12.93
CA PRO A 22 -20.44 7.46 13.07
C PRO A 22 -21.65 7.21 12.15
N GLY A 23 -22.34 8.28 11.71
CA GLY A 23 -23.46 8.20 10.79
C GLY A 23 -23.06 8.20 9.31
N TYR A 24 -21.77 8.32 9.00
CA TYR A 24 -21.28 8.41 7.63
C TYR A 24 -21.25 7.04 6.92
N ASN A 25 -21.90 6.95 5.77
CA ASN A 25 -21.95 5.71 4.99
C ASN A 25 -20.67 5.53 4.15
N ARG A 26 -19.83 4.59 4.59
CA ARG A 26 -18.55 4.24 3.94
C ARG A 26 -18.67 3.09 2.95
N SER A 27 -19.88 2.62 2.68
CA SER A 27 -20.12 1.52 1.78
C SER A 27 -19.66 1.88 0.36
N GLN A 28 -19.09 0.89 -0.32
CA GLN A 28 -18.80 0.98 -1.75
C GLN A 28 -20.09 0.88 -2.56
N LEU A 29 -20.15 1.54 -3.72
CA LEU A 29 -21.31 1.42 -4.61
C LEU A 29 -21.26 0.13 -5.46
N CYS A 30 -20.08 -0.44 -5.62
CA CYS A 30 -19.89 -1.75 -6.22
C CYS A 30 -18.79 -2.52 -5.47
N THR A 31 -18.48 -3.74 -5.87
CA THR A 31 -17.35 -4.51 -5.33
C THR A 31 -16.51 -5.00 -6.50
N PRO A 32 -15.17 -4.91 -6.45
CA PRO A 32 -14.34 -5.45 -7.51
C PRO A 32 -14.59 -6.94 -7.70
N ARG A 33 -14.59 -7.40 -8.96
CA ARG A 33 -14.76 -8.81 -9.31
C ARG A 33 -13.42 -9.40 -9.73
N THR A 34 -12.93 -10.38 -8.98
CA THR A 34 -11.74 -11.15 -9.38
C THR A 34 -12.17 -12.29 -10.31
N LEU A 35 -11.59 -12.32 -11.51
CA LEU A 35 -11.79 -13.36 -12.51
C LEU A 35 -10.94 -14.60 -12.21
N LYS A 36 -11.23 -15.72 -12.88
CA LYS A 36 -10.52 -17.00 -12.66
C LYS A 36 -9.03 -16.95 -12.98
N ASP A 37 -8.64 -16.08 -13.91
CA ASP A 37 -7.26 -15.82 -14.31
C ASP A 37 -6.54 -14.81 -13.39
N GLY A 38 -7.22 -14.35 -12.32
CA GLY A 38 -6.70 -13.40 -11.35
C GLY A 38 -6.86 -11.93 -11.75
N VAL A 39 -7.38 -11.63 -12.94
CA VAL A 39 -7.68 -10.25 -13.35
C VAL A 39 -8.73 -9.66 -12.42
N VAL A 40 -8.54 -8.43 -11.97
CA VAL A 40 -9.52 -7.72 -11.14
C VAL A 40 -10.27 -6.71 -11.98
N GLU A 41 -11.60 -6.84 -12.01
CA GLU A 41 -12.51 -5.93 -12.69
C GLU A 41 -13.12 -4.92 -11.73
N TYR A 42 -13.11 -3.66 -12.14
CA TYR A 42 -13.68 -2.53 -11.43
C TYR A 42 -14.75 -1.89 -12.33
N ASP A 43 -15.96 -1.68 -11.82
CA ASP A 43 -16.92 -0.86 -12.56
C ASP A 43 -16.39 0.57 -12.68
N LEU A 44 -16.71 1.19 -13.80
CA LEU A 44 -16.30 2.55 -14.11
C LEU A 44 -17.52 3.32 -14.63
N LEU A 45 -17.70 4.55 -14.14
CA LEU A 45 -18.64 5.50 -14.72
C LEU A 45 -17.86 6.70 -15.25
N VAL A 46 -18.24 7.15 -16.44
CA VAL A 46 -17.84 8.44 -16.94
C VAL A 46 -19.01 9.35 -17.19
N VAL A 47 -18.78 10.65 -16.99
CA VAL A 47 -19.67 11.72 -17.42
C VAL A 47 -18.93 12.62 -18.38
N THR A 48 -19.66 13.38 -19.18
CA THR A 48 -19.09 14.35 -20.09
C THR A 48 -19.51 15.77 -19.74
N ASP A 49 -18.59 16.69 -19.95
CA ASP A 49 -18.91 18.10 -20.09
C ASP A 49 -19.13 18.42 -21.57
N LEU A 50 -20.39 18.72 -21.92
CA LEU A 50 -20.79 19.02 -23.30
C LEU A 50 -20.65 20.50 -23.65
N ASP A 51 -20.18 21.35 -22.73
CA ASP A 51 -20.18 22.80 -22.89
C ASP A 51 -21.56 23.32 -23.36
N HIS A 52 -21.57 24.16 -24.39
CA HIS A 52 -22.76 24.72 -25.02
C HIS A 52 -23.67 23.65 -25.66
N ASP A 53 -23.14 22.47 -26.02
CA ASP A 53 -23.91 21.36 -26.60
C ASP A 53 -24.76 20.61 -25.57
N SER A 54 -24.65 20.98 -24.28
CA SER A 54 -25.54 20.49 -23.22
C SER A 54 -27.00 20.90 -23.43
N LYS A 55 -27.28 22.01 -24.13
CA LYS A 55 -28.64 22.55 -24.27
C LYS A 55 -29.48 21.72 -25.25
N VAL A 56 -30.54 21.07 -24.74
CA VAL A 56 -31.50 20.29 -25.54
C VAL A 56 -32.69 21.14 -25.99
N SER A 57 -33.16 22.03 -25.11
CA SER A 57 -34.21 23.00 -25.40
C SER A 57 -34.05 24.23 -24.50
N ASP A 58 -34.90 25.24 -24.64
CA ASP A 58 -34.83 26.46 -23.82
C ASP A 58 -34.99 26.24 -22.31
N LYS A 59 -35.49 25.07 -21.91
CA LYS A 59 -35.72 24.73 -20.50
C LYS A 59 -35.03 23.43 -20.09
N LYS A 60 -34.21 22.82 -20.94
CA LYS A 60 -33.65 21.50 -20.67
C LYS A 60 -32.21 21.38 -21.14
N TRP A 61 -31.36 20.90 -20.24
CA TRP A 61 -29.95 20.62 -20.49
C TRP A 61 -29.66 19.16 -20.18
N GLN A 62 -28.62 18.61 -20.80
CA GLN A 62 -28.18 17.24 -20.58
C GLN A 62 -26.65 17.11 -20.57
N GLY A 63 -26.16 16.17 -19.79
CA GLY A 63 -24.82 15.62 -19.88
C GLY A 63 -24.89 14.15 -20.26
N ALA A 64 -23.89 13.62 -20.97
CA ALA A 64 -23.83 12.20 -21.30
C ALA A 64 -23.07 11.44 -20.21
N ALA A 65 -23.52 10.22 -19.93
CA ALA A 65 -22.84 9.30 -19.03
C ALA A 65 -22.74 7.92 -19.66
N LYS A 66 -21.65 7.20 -19.38
CA LYS A 66 -21.40 5.85 -19.93
C LYS A 66 -20.73 4.95 -18.89
N ARG A 67 -21.12 3.68 -18.87
CA ARG A 67 -20.52 2.68 -17.98
C ARG A 67 -19.46 1.85 -18.70
N GLY A 68 -18.42 1.51 -17.95
CA GLY A 68 -17.34 0.64 -18.40
C GLY A 68 -16.88 -0.29 -17.29
N VAL A 69 -15.87 -1.06 -17.63
CA VAL A 69 -15.12 -1.92 -16.71
C VAL A 69 -13.65 -1.63 -16.92
N LEU A 70 -12.93 -1.33 -15.85
CA LEU A 70 -11.47 -1.31 -15.82
C LEU A 70 -11.01 -2.69 -15.38
N LYS A 71 -10.11 -3.32 -16.15
CA LYS A 71 -9.50 -4.61 -15.82
C LYS A 71 -8.03 -4.40 -15.49
N LEU A 72 -7.62 -4.83 -14.31
CA LEU A 72 -6.22 -4.83 -13.87
C LEU A 72 -5.68 -6.25 -13.91
N ALA A 73 -4.58 -6.45 -14.63
CA ALA A 73 -3.90 -7.74 -14.68
C ALA A 73 -3.34 -8.12 -13.28
N PRO A 74 -3.23 -9.42 -12.95
CA PRO A 74 -2.76 -9.87 -11.64
C PRO A 74 -1.37 -9.36 -11.25
N ASP A 75 -0.52 -9.08 -12.26
CA ASP A 75 0.84 -8.56 -12.08
C ASP A 75 0.90 -7.03 -11.98
N HIS A 76 -0.26 -6.35 -12.07
CA HIS A 76 -0.42 -4.90 -12.06
C HIS A 76 0.32 -4.16 -13.18
N LYS A 77 0.82 -4.86 -14.22
CA LYS A 77 1.58 -4.26 -15.33
C LYS A 77 0.73 -3.90 -16.54
N ALA A 78 -0.48 -4.47 -16.63
CA ALA A 78 -1.41 -4.19 -17.70
C ALA A 78 -2.77 -3.76 -17.15
N VAL A 79 -3.35 -2.74 -17.78
CA VAL A 79 -4.73 -2.31 -17.56
C VAL A 79 -5.45 -2.22 -18.89
N SER A 80 -6.73 -2.59 -18.92
CA SER A 80 -7.62 -2.33 -20.05
C SER A 80 -8.92 -1.69 -19.56
N VAL A 81 -9.56 -0.93 -20.43
CA VAL A 81 -10.89 -0.37 -20.20
C VAL A 81 -11.81 -0.88 -21.29
N GLU A 82 -12.91 -1.51 -20.88
CA GLU A 82 -13.94 -2.02 -21.77
C GLU A 82 -15.25 -1.27 -21.51
N TRP A 83 -15.80 -0.64 -22.54
CA TRP A 83 -17.08 0.06 -22.43
C TRP A 83 -18.25 -0.90 -22.56
N LYS A 84 -19.23 -0.81 -21.65
CA LYS A 84 -20.43 -1.63 -21.73
C LYS A 84 -21.32 -1.11 -22.86
N ALA A 85 -21.57 -1.93 -23.87
CA ALA A 85 -22.44 -1.59 -24.99
C ALA A 85 -23.87 -1.27 -24.49
N GLY A 86 -24.49 -0.23 -25.05
CA GLY A 86 -25.85 0.19 -24.67
C GLY A 86 -25.98 0.77 -23.25
N SER A 87 -24.86 1.08 -22.58
CA SER A 87 -24.86 1.65 -21.23
C SER A 87 -24.82 3.18 -21.20
N ASP A 88 -24.92 3.83 -22.35
CA ASP A 88 -24.99 5.27 -22.49
C ASP A 88 -26.35 5.78 -22.00
N PHE A 89 -26.35 6.83 -21.17
CA PHE A 89 -27.57 7.49 -20.71
C PHE A 89 -27.37 8.99 -20.56
N ALA A 90 -28.46 9.75 -20.67
CA ALA A 90 -28.46 11.19 -20.48
C ALA A 90 -28.84 11.54 -19.05
N LEU A 91 -28.02 12.35 -18.38
CA LEU A 91 -28.37 13.04 -17.15
C LEU A 91 -28.98 14.38 -17.56
N THR A 92 -30.17 14.73 -17.07
CA THR A 92 -30.87 15.95 -17.51
C THR A 92 -31.30 16.83 -16.34
N THR A 93 -31.36 18.14 -16.56
CA THR A 93 -31.92 19.12 -15.61
C THR A 93 -32.68 20.21 -16.36
N ASP A 94 -33.62 20.84 -15.65
CA ASP A 94 -34.32 22.04 -16.11
C ASP A 94 -33.83 23.30 -15.36
N ILE A 95 -32.82 23.15 -14.48
CA ILE A 95 -32.21 24.23 -13.71
C ILE A 95 -30.93 24.68 -14.41
N SER A 96 -30.84 25.97 -14.77
CA SER A 96 -29.66 26.54 -15.43
C SER A 96 -29.25 27.88 -14.84
N ALA A 97 -28.00 28.25 -15.09
CA ALA A 97 -27.44 29.55 -14.73
C ALA A 97 -26.87 30.21 -15.99
N GLY A 98 -27.37 31.41 -16.33
CA GLY A 98 -27.00 32.07 -17.58
C GLY A 98 -27.32 31.26 -18.84
N GLY A 99 -28.35 30.40 -18.80
CA GLY A 99 -28.74 29.55 -19.92
C GLY A 99 -27.83 28.33 -20.17
N ARG A 100 -26.97 27.98 -19.22
CA ARG A 100 -26.08 26.80 -19.26
C ARG A 100 -26.27 25.90 -18.04
N ALA A 101 -26.11 24.60 -18.22
CA ALA A 101 -26.23 23.58 -17.18
C ALA A 101 -25.75 22.21 -17.68
N MET A 102 -25.53 21.27 -16.76
CA MET A 102 -25.06 19.90 -17.05
C MET A 102 -23.67 19.83 -17.72
N GLU A 103 -22.83 20.81 -17.40
CA GLU A 103 -21.41 20.81 -17.73
C GLU A 103 -20.67 20.11 -16.58
N LEU A 104 -20.64 18.78 -16.67
CA LEU A 104 -20.30 17.91 -15.55
C LEU A 104 -18.78 17.75 -15.41
N SER A 105 -18.22 18.31 -14.34
CA SER A 105 -16.77 18.52 -14.23
C SER A 105 -16.00 17.51 -13.40
N ASP A 106 -16.64 16.71 -12.54
CA ASP A 106 -15.98 15.56 -11.90
C ASP A 106 -17.00 14.59 -11.30
N LEU A 107 -16.53 13.43 -10.81
CA LEU A 107 -17.32 12.44 -10.10
C LEU A 107 -16.66 12.04 -8.78
N ALA A 108 -17.47 11.90 -7.72
CA ALA A 108 -16.99 11.37 -6.43
C ALA A 108 -18.02 10.45 -5.76
N VAL A 109 -17.54 9.46 -5.01
CA VAL A 109 -18.39 8.66 -4.11
C VAL A 109 -18.30 9.22 -2.71
N PHE A 110 -19.41 9.74 -2.20
CA PHE A 110 -19.51 10.41 -0.91
C PHE A 110 -20.75 9.92 -0.17
N ASP A 111 -20.57 9.42 1.05
CA ASP A 111 -21.67 9.00 1.93
C ASP A 111 -22.62 7.98 1.26
N GLY A 112 -22.03 6.98 0.59
CA GLY A 112 -22.76 5.96 -0.17
C GLY A 112 -23.54 6.50 -1.37
N ARG A 113 -23.24 7.73 -1.83
CA ARG A 113 -23.86 8.38 -3.00
C ARG A 113 -22.82 8.64 -4.08
N LEU A 114 -23.24 8.54 -5.35
CA LEU A 114 -22.43 8.95 -6.49
C LEU A 114 -22.79 10.40 -6.82
N LEU A 115 -21.83 11.30 -6.73
CA LEU A 115 -22.04 12.73 -6.91
C LEU A 115 -21.29 13.25 -8.14
N THR A 116 -21.87 14.25 -8.79
CA THR A 116 -21.25 15.04 -9.87
C THR A 116 -21.49 16.53 -9.62
N ALA A 117 -20.65 17.39 -10.17
CA ALA A 117 -20.78 18.84 -10.07
C ALA A 117 -21.03 19.45 -11.46
N ASP A 118 -21.98 20.38 -11.54
CA ASP A 118 -22.19 21.23 -12.71
C ASP A 118 -21.46 22.56 -12.51
N ASP A 119 -20.47 22.84 -13.35
CA ASP A 119 -19.57 23.98 -13.19
C ASP A 119 -20.21 25.34 -13.56
N ARG A 120 -21.40 25.32 -14.16
CA ARG A 120 -22.14 26.53 -14.53
C ARG A 120 -23.08 26.95 -13.42
N THR A 121 -23.87 26.00 -12.95
CA THR A 121 -24.85 26.26 -11.90
C THR A 121 -24.21 26.22 -10.52
N GLY A 122 -23.10 25.49 -10.31
CA GLY A 122 -22.61 25.19 -8.97
C GLY A 122 -23.51 24.20 -8.23
N LEU A 123 -24.41 23.48 -8.91
CA LEU A 123 -25.19 22.42 -8.29
C LEU A 123 -24.38 21.13 -8.21
N ILE A 124 -24.43 20.49 -7.04
CA ILE A 124 -23.97 19.11 -6.87
C ILE A 124 -25.19 18.20 -7.02
N TYR A 125 -25.10 17.23 -7.92
CA TYR A 125 -26.14 16.26 -8.20
C TYR A 125 -25.75 14.89 -7.66
N GLU A 126 -26.72 14.18 -7.07
CA GLU A 126 -26.65 12.73 -6.87
C GLU A 126 -27.09 12.02 -8.15
N ILE A 127 -26.25 11.10 -8.64
CA ILE A 127 -26.58 10.22 -9.76
C ILE A 127 -27.18 8.93 -9.18
N ARG A 128 -28.48 8.73 -9.40
CA ARG A 128 -29.20 7.51 -9.00
C ARG A 128 -30.19 7.11 -10.10
N ASP A 129 -30.30 5.82 -10.38
CA ASP A 129 -31.20 5.28 -11.42
C ASP A 129 -31.06 5.99 -12.79
N ASN A 130 -29.81 6.29 -13.16
CA ASN A 130 -29.46 7.02 -14.38
C ASN A 130 -30.09 8.43 -14.49
N LYS A 131 -30.44 9.06 -13.35
CA LYS A 131 -30.94 10.43 -13.25
C LYS A 131 -30.05 11.28 -12.35
N ALA A 132 -30.02 12.58 -12.59
CA ALA A 132 -29.34 13.56 -11.76
C ALA A 132 -30.35 14.23 -10.81
N TYR A 133 -30.16 14.05 -9.50
CA TYR A 133 -30.99 14.66 -8.46
C TYR A 133 -30.22 15.81 -7.82
N PRO A 134 -30.68 17.07 -7.91
CA PRO A 134 -30.02 18.18 -7.23
C PRO A 134 -29.94 17.92 -5.72
N TRP A 135 -28.76 18.11 -5.12
CA TRP A 135 -28.56 17.94 -3.68
C TRP A 135 -28.27 19.27 -2.99
N ILE A 136 -27.19 19.95 -3.39
CA ILE A 136 -26.77 21.22 -2.80
C ILE A 136 -26.30 22.20 -3.88
N PHE A 137 -26.32 23.48 -3.54
CA PHE A 137 -25.79 24.57 -4.36
C PHE A 137 -24.54 25.15 -3.69
N VAL A 138 -23.41 25.12 -4.38
CA VAL A 138 -22.15 25.72 -3.93
C VAL A 138 -21.92 27.07 -4.61
N VAL A 139 -21.95 28.12 -3.80
CA VAL A 139 -21.70 29.51 -4.21
C VAL A 139 -20.22 29.73 -4.51
N ASP A 140 -19.89 30.59 -5.47
CA ASP A 140 -18.52 30.95 -5.81
C ASP A 140 -17.76 31.66 -4.66
N GLY A 141 -16.42 31.58 -4.68
CA GLY A 141 -15.55 32.35 -3.80
C GLY A 141 -15.79 32.11 -2.29
N PRO A 142 -15.80 33.17 -1.46
CA PRO A 142 -16.02 33.08 0.00
C PRO A 142 -17.42 32.64 0.43
N GLY A 143 -18.34 32.43 -0.52
CA GLY A 143 -19.75 32.14 -0.23
C GLY A 143 -20.67 33.35 -0.28
N ASN A 144 -20.17 34.51 -0.69
CA ASN A 144 -20.91 35.77 -0.82
C ASN A 144 -20.99 36.27 -2.28
N ALA A 145 -20.87 35.36 -3.25
CA ALA A 145 -21.03 35.67 -4.67
C ALA A 145 -22.48 35.45 -5.14
N THR A 146 -22.83 36.06 -6.28
CA THR A 146 -24.16 35.93 -6.90
C THR A 146 -24.25 34.80 -7.94
N LYS A 147 -23.16 34.05 -8.14
CA LYS A 147 -23.07 32.94 -9.09
C LYS A 147 -22.58 31.66 -8.40
N GLY A 148 -22.88 30.52 -9.02
CA GLY A 148 -22.35 29.21 -8.61
C GLY A 148 -20.84 29.12 -8.80
N LEU A 149 -20.19 28.29 -7.99
CA LEU A 149 -18.78 27.96 -8.14
C LEU A 149 -18.57 27.25 -9.48
N LYS A 150 -17.55 27.67 -10.23
CA LYS A 150 -17.01 26.86 -11.32
C LYS A 150 -16.26 25.68 -10.74
N ALA A 151 -17.00 24.61 -10.43
CA ALA A 151 -16.49 23.41 -9.79
C ALA A 151 -15.76 22.55 -10.83
N GLU A 152 -14.51 22.21 -10.56
CA GLU A 152 -13.61 21.54 -11.51
C GLU A 152 -13.10 20.19 -11.01
N TRP A 153 -13.17 19.94 -9.70
CA TRP A 153 -12.75 18.68 -9.11
C TRP A 153 -13.51 18.36 -7.83
N LEU A 154 -13.66 17.07 -7.56
CA LEU A 154 -14.30 16.52 -6.37
C LEU A 154 -13.38 15.47 -5.71
N THR A 155 -13.26 15.55 -4.39
CA THR A 155 -12.54 14.54 -3.59
C THR A 155 -13.14 14.43 -2.20
N VAL A 156 -12.79 13.39 -1.46
CA VAL A 156 -13.30 13.16 -0.12
C VAL A 156 -12.15 12.97 0.86
N LYS A 157 -12.16 13.74 1.95
CA LYS A 157 -11.19 13.67 3.04
C LYS A 157 -11.93 13.77 4.37
N ASP A 158 -11.58 12.91 5.33
CA ASP A 158 -12.15 12.92 6.69
C ASP A 158 -13.68 13.04 6.71
N ASP A 159 -14.36 12.23 5.88
CA ASP A 159 -15.83 12.21 5.73
C ASP A 159 -16.49 13.50 5.23
N HIS A 160 -15.71 14.42 4.67
CA HIS A 160 -16.20 15.63 4.00
C HIS A 160 -15.92 15.59 2.51
N LEU A 161 -16.89 16.01 1.71
CA LEU A 161 -16.71 16.24 0.27
C LEU A 161 -16.02 17.59 0.10
N TYR A 162 -14.92 17.61 -0.65
CA TYR A 162 -14.23 18.81 -1.06
C TYR A 162 -14.56 19.10 -2.52
N VAL A 163 -15.04 20.31 -2.79
CA VAL A 163 -15.36 20.82 -4.11
C VAL A 163 -14.46 22.03 -4.38
N GLY A 164 -13.63 21.97 -5.40
CA GLY A 164 -12.77 23.10 -5.77
C GLY A 164 -12.94 23.50 -7.22
N GLY A 165 -12.48 24.71 -7.52
CA GLY A 165 -12.43 25.24 -8.88
C GLY A 165 -11.02 25.17 -9.48
N LEU A 166 -10.77 26.08 -10.43
CA LEU A 166 -9.55 26.13 -11.24
C LEU A 166 -8.25 26.21 -10.43
N GLY A 167 -8.29 26.74 -9.20
CA GLY A 167 -7.10 26.88 -8.36
C GLY A 167 -6.09 27.91 -8.87
N LYS A 168 -6.55 28.90 -9.65
CA LYS A 168 -5.81 30.12 -10.01
C LYS A 168 -6.71 31.34 -9.86
N GLU A 169 -6.11 32.51 -9.95
CA GLU A 169 -6.81 33.79 -10.06
C GLU A 169 -7.78 33.76 -11.26
N TRP A 170 -8.98 34.29 -11.07
CA TRP A 170 -9.87 34.60 -12.18
C TRP A 170 -9.32 35.80 -12.94
N THR A 171 -9.23 35.66 -14.26
CA THR A 171 -8.66 36.67 -15.15
C THR A 171 -9.61 36.94 -16.31
N THR A 172 -9.42 38.06 -17.02
CA THR A 172 -9.98 38.24 -18.36
C THR A 172 -9.35 37.26 -19.35
N THR A 173 -9.85 37.23 -20.58
CA THR A 173 -9.32 36.43 -21.70
C THR A 173 -7.88 36.78 -22.07
N GLU A 174 -7.43 37.99 -21.70
CA GLU A 174 -6.07 38.53 -21.87
C GLU A 174 -5.21 38.39 -20.61
N GLY A 175 -5.72 37.72 -19.59
CA GLY A 175 -5.00 37.42 -18.35
C GLY A 175 -4.92 38.57 -17.35
N GLU A 176 -5.78 39.59 -17.45
CA GLU A 176 -5.86 40.64 -16.44
C GLU A 176 -6.60 40.15 -15.19
N TYR A 177 -6.03 40.37 -14.01
CA TYR A 177 -6.59 39.93 -12.73
C TYR A 177 -7.99 40.51 -12.47
N VAL A 178 -8.88 39.70 -11.92
CA VAL A 178 -10.23 40.12 -11.49
C VAL A 178 -10.49 39.78 -10.03
N ASN A 179 -10.30 38.53 -9.60
CA ASN A 179 -10.52 38.06 -8.23
C ASN A 179 -9.88 36.68 -7.97
N ASP A 180 -9.82 36.26 -6.71
CA ASP A 180 -9.30 34.95 -6.28
C ASP A 180 -10.37 33.87 -6.08
N HIS A 181 -11.60 34.07 -6.55
CA HIS A 181 -12.71 33.17 -6.22
C HIS A 181 -12.47 31.70 -6.59
N PRO A 182 -11.85 31.34 -7.74
CA PRO A 182 -11.59 29.94 -8.09
C PRO A 182 -10.56 29.26 -7.18
N MET A 183 -9.87 30.00 -6.31
CA MET A 183 -8.97 29.48 -5.28
C MET A 183 -9.67 29.17 -3.94
N TRP A 184 -11.01 29.31 -3.86
CA TRP A 184 -11.78 28.93 -2.68
C TRP A 184 -12.36 27.52 -2.82
N VAL A 185 -12.09 26.67 -1.84
CA VAL A 185 -12.59 25.28 -1.78
C VAL A 185 -13.79 25.20 -0.86
N LYS A 186 -14.76 24.34 -1.19
CA LYS A 186 -15.97 24.10 -0.40
C LYS A 186 -15.84 22.74 0.28
N MET A 187 -15.89 22.73 1.59
CA MET A 187 -15.94 21.51 2.39
C MET A 187 -17.39 21.28 2.80
N VAL A 188 -17.92 20.12 2.43
CA VAL A 188 -19.33 19.80 2.55
C VAL A 188 -19.50 18.60 3.47
N SER A 189 -20.33 18.73 4.51
CA SER A 189 -20.68 17.63 5.42
C SER A 189 -21.70 16.68 4.78
N ARG A 190 -21.91 15.48 5.36
CA ARG A 190 -22.91 14.53 4.83
C ARG A 190 -24.34 15.09 4.81
N ASN A 191 -24.62 16.03 5.72
CA ASN A 191 -25.90 16.70 5.84
C ASN A 191 -26.04 17.91 4.89
N GLY A 192 -25.00 18.21 4.11
CA GLY A 192 -25.01 19.31 3.14
C GLY A 192 -24.60 20.67 3.72
N GLU A 193 -24.04 20.71 4.93
CA GLU A 193 -23.50 21.96 5.48
C GLU A 193 -22.21 22.33 4.73
N ILE A 194 -22.09 23.59 4.34
CA ILE A 194 -20.99 24.06 3.49
C ILE A 194 -20.09 25.01 4.29
N LYS A 195 -18.79 24.70 4.31
CA LYS A 195 -17.75 25.59 4.79
C LYS A 195 -16.90 26.07 3.61
N HIS A 196 -16.73 27.38 3.51
CA HIS A 196 -15.89 28.02 2.49
C HIS A 196 -14.46 28.18 3.03
N ILE A 197 -13.48 27.61 2.34
CA ILE A 197 -12.09 27.56 2.78
C ILE A 197 -11.23 28.29 1.75
N ASN A 198 -10.50 29.31 2.22
CA ASN A 198 -9.56 30.02 1.38
C ASN A 198 -8.30 29.17 1.15
N TRP A 199 -8.07 28.75 -0.09
CA TRP A 199 -6.88 28.00 -0.51
C TRP A 199 -5.94 28.84 -1.39
N HIS A 200 -6.07 30.17 -1.38
CA HIS A 200 -5.19 31.07 -2.14
C HIS A 200 -3.70 30.72 -1.96
N ASP A 201 -3.20 30.74 -0.72
CA ASP A 201 -1.78 30.46 -0.45
C ASP A 201 -1.40 29.01 -0.74
N VAL A 202 -2.35 28.08 -0.61
CA VAL A 202 -2.15 26.67 -0.97
C VAL A 202 -1.86 26.56 -2.46
N PHE A 203 -2.71 27.12 -3.32
CA PHE A 203 -2.52 27.06 -4.76
C PHE A 203 -1.29 27.83 -5.24
N VAL A 204 -0.99 28.97 -4.62
CA VAL A 204 0.27 29.70 -4.84
C VAL A 204 1.47 28.81 -4.53
N ASN A 205 1.46 28.09 -3.41
CA ASN A 205 2.55 27.20 -3.03
C ASN A 205 2.62 25.95 -3.92
N VAL A 206 1.49 25.42 -4.38
CA VAL A 206 1.44 24.31 -5.35
C VAL A 206 2.14 24.69 -6.65
N ARG A 207 1.83 25.86 -7.24
CA ARG A 207 2.50 26.31 -8.47
C ARG A 207 3.97 26.68 -8.23
N ARG A 208 4.29 27.31 -7.09
CA ARG A 208 5.67 27.66 -6.72
C ARG A 208 6.56 26.43 -6.54
N ALA A 209 6.00 25.32 -6.03
CA ALA A 209 6.73 24.05 -5.93
C ALA A 209 7.18 23.51 -7.31
N ALA A 210 6.48 23.88 -8.38
CA ALA A 210 6.84 23.59 -9.77
C ALA A 210 7.73 24.67 -10.42
N GLY A 211 8.16 25.68 -9.66
CA GLY A 211 8.96 26.81 -10.15
C GLY A 211 8.15 27.84 -10.94
N ILE A 212 6.82 27.86 -10.78
CA ILE A 212 5.93 28.80 -11.47
C ILE A 212 5.52 29.90 -10.50
N GLU A 213 5.75 31.15 -10.90
CA GLU A 213 5.30 32.35 -10.17
C GLU A 213 4.39 33.19 -11.06
N TYR A 214 3.53 34.00 -10.44
CA TYR A 214 2.67 34.94 -11.15
C TYR A 214 3.52 35.91 -11.98
N PRO A 215 3.20 36.19 -13.26
CA PRO A 215 1.93 35.93 -13.96
C PRO A 215 1.76 34.52 -14.54
N GLY A 216 2.75 33.63 -14.40
CA GLY A 216 2.60 32.21 -14.68
C GLY A 216 1.53 31.57 -13.80
N TYR A 217 0.92 30.49 -14.30
CA TYR A 217 -0.28 29.91 -13.71
C TYR A 217 -0.32 28.39 -13.81
N MET A 218 -1.23 27.81 -13.03
CA MET A 218 -1.54 26.38 -13.01
C MET A 218 -3.06 26.21 -12.89
N ILE A 219 -3.65 25.33 -13.69
CA ILE A 219 -5.09 25.03 -13.64
C ILE A 219 -5.29 23.61 -13.11
N HIS A 220 -6.21 23.44 -12.17
CA HIS A 220 -6.50 22.19 -11.48
C HIS A 220 -7.90 21.68 -11.81
N GLU A 221 -7.98 20.49 -12.39
CA GLU A 221 -9.24 19.72 -12.62
C GLU A 221 -9.12 18.27 -12.12
N ALA A 222 -8.02 17.95 -11.46
CA ALA A 222 -7.70 16.59 -11.05
C ALA A 222 -6.93 16.65 -9.72
N VAL A 223 -7.69 16.59 -8.62
CA VAL A 223 -7.18 16.66 -7.25
C VAL A 223 -7.79 15.53 -6.43
N GLN A 224 -6.96 14.71 -5.79
CA GLN A 224 -7.43 13.63 -4.92
C GLN A 224 -6.71 13.64 -3.57
N TRP A 225 -7.43 13.19 -2.54
CA TRP A 225 -6.88 12.90 -1.22
C TRP A 225 -6.63 11.39 -1.11
N SER A 226 -5.46 11.01 -0.62
CA SER A 226 -5.14 9.62 -0.32
C SER A 226 -5.16 9.40 1.18
N GLU A 227 -6.15 8.63 1.65
CA GLU A 227 -6.18 8.13 3.04
C GLU A 227 -5.00 7.19 3.34
N THR A 228 -4.51 6.45 2.34
CA THR A 228 -3.39 5.53 2.51
C THR A 228 -2.08 6.27 2.75
N HIS A 229 -1.80 7.30 1.93
CA HIS A 229 -0.56 8.07 2.01
C HIS A 229 -0.65 9.26 2.97
N GLN A 230 -1.86 9.64 3.40
CA GLN A 230 -2.16 10.85 4.17
C GLN A 230 -1.64 12.11 3.46
N LYS A 231 -1.93 12.20 2.16
CA LYS A 231 -1.39 13.23 1.25
C LYS A 231 -2.41 13.68 0.22
N TRP A 232 -2.25 14.93 -0.22
CA TRP A 232 -2.95 15.48 -1.37
C TRP A 232 -2.16 15.27 -2.65
N PHE A 233 -2.85 15.00 -3.74
CA PHE A 233 -2.26 14.76 -5.05
C PHE A 233 -2.97 15.65 -6.08
N PHE A 234 -2.18 16.44 -6.81
CA PHE A 234 -2.65 17.35 -7.85
C PHE A 234 -2.03 16.93 -9.18
N LEU A 235 -2.87 16.68 -10.18
CA LEU A 235 -2.49 16.48 -11.58
C LEU A 235 -3.02 17.69 -12.36
N PRO A 236 -2.30 18.84 -12.37
CA PRO A 236 -2.79 20.04 -13.03
C PRO A 236 -3.11 19.78 -14.49
N ARG A 237 -4.24 20.32 -14.97
CA ARG A 237 -4.60 20.29 -16.38
C ARG A 237 -3.57 21.06 -17.20
N ARG A 238 -3.29 22.29 -16.73
CA ARG A 238 -2.42 23.26 -17.39
C ARG A 238 -1.33 23.74 -16.45
N ALA A 239 -0.15 24.03 -16.99
CA ALA A 239 0.94 24.65 -16.27
C ALA A 239 1.76 25.52 -17.23
N SER A 240 1.94 26.81 -16.88
CA SER A 240 2.65 27.78 -17.71
C SER A 240 3.48 28.73 -16.86
N HIS A 241 4.70 29.05 -17.32
CA HIS A 241 5.49 30.16 -16.76
C HIS A 241 5.10 31.52 -17.36
N GLU A 242 4.32 31.50 -18.44
CA GLU A 242 3.83 32.69 -19.13
C GLU A 242 2.44 33.08 -18.61
N LYS A 243 2.07 34.36 -18.82
CA LYS A 243 0.76 34.90 -18.48
C LYS A 243 -0.37 34.11 -19.17
N TYR A 244 -1.50 33.99 -18.49
CA TYR A 244 -2.70 33.38 -19.06
C TYR A 244 -3.23 34.20 -20.24
N THR A 245 -3.51 33.51 -21.35
CA THR A 245 -4.45 33.94 -22.38
C THR A 245 -5.29 32.72 -22.74
N GLU A 246 -6.56 32.93 -23.10
CA GLU A 246 -7.44 31.82 -23.49
C GLU A 246 -6.87 31.03 -24.69
N ALA A 247 -6.31 31.75 -25.67
CA ALA A 247 -5.74 31.15 -26.87
C ALA A 247 -4.49 30.30 -26.59
N ASP A 248 -3.60 30.75 -25.70
CA ASP A 248 -2.35 30.03 -25.42
C ASP A 248 -2.59 28.83 -24.50
N ASP A 249 -3.56 28.91 -23.58
CA ASP A 249 -3.87 27.88 -22.57
C ASP A 249 -4.19 26.52 -23.19
N GLU A 250 -4.85 26.50 -24.35
CA GLU A 250 -5.22 25.28 -25.08
C GLU A 250 -4.02 24.33 -25.27
N THR A 251 -2.81 24.88 -25.37
CA THR A 251 -1.56 24.14 -25.58
C THR A 251 -0.66 24.02 -24.35
N ARG A 252 -1.12 24.39 -23.15
CA ARG A 252 -0.33 24.33 -21.90
C ARG A 252 -0.54 23.05 -21.09
N GLY A 253 -0.89 21.94 -21.74
CA GLY A 253 -1.14 20.64 -21.11
C GLY A 253 0.06 20.14 -20.28
N SER A 254 -0.22 19.74 -19.05
CA SER A 254 0.83 19.38 -18.09
C SER A 254 1.14 17.88 -18.04
N ASN A 255 2.34 17.54 -17.57
CA ASN A 255 2.74 16.20 -17.16
C ASN A 255 3.21 16.15 -15.69
N LEU A 256 2.87 17.17 -14.90
CA LEU A 256 3.25 17.26 -13.50
C LEU A 256 2.27 16.49 -12.62
N MET A 257 2.78 15.93 -11.53
CA MET A 257 2.04 15.56 -10.34
C MET A 257 2.67 16.26 -9.15
N ILE A 258 1.88 17.01 -8.40
CA ILE A 258 2.30 17.66 -7.17
C ILE A 258 1.71 16.86 -6.02
N ILE A 259 2.57 16.44 -5.10
CA ILE A 259 2.20 15.69 -3.91
C ILE A 259 2.41 16.59 -2.70
N ALA A 260 1.38 16.84 -1.91
CA ALA A 260 1.46 17.63 -0.70
C ALA A 260 1.19 16.80 0.56
N ASP A 261 1.79 17.17 1.68
CA ASP A 261 1.46 16.61 2.99
C ASP A 261 0.03 16.95 3.43
N ALA A 262 -0.45 16.29 4.49
CA ALA A 262 -1.83 16.44 4.98
C ALA A 262 -2.22 17.89 5.32
N SER A 263 -1.24 18.68 5.80
CA SER A 263 -1.39 20.08 6.19
C SER A 263 -1.20 21.07 5.04
N LEU A 264 -0.87 20.61 3.83
CA LEU A 264 -0.60 21.47 2.67
C LEU A 264 0.54 22.48 2.91
N SER A 265 1.54 22.05 3.69
CA SER A 265 2.73 22.83 4.06
C SER A 265 3.99 22.42 3.31
N SER A 266 4.04 21.20 2.78
CA SER A 266 5.19 20.67 2.04
C SER A 266 4.74 20.06 0.72
N PHE A 267 5.46 20.36 -0.36
CA PHE A 267 5.12 19.96 -1.72
C PHE A 267 6.30 19.28 -2.42
N ARG A 268 6.03 18.18 -3.12
CA ARG A 268 6.99 17.47 -3.98
C ARG A 268 6.42 17.36 -5.38
N VAL A 269 7.23 17.72 -6.39
CA VAL A 269 6.84 17.64 -7.79
C VAL A 269 7.43 16.39 -8.45
N VAL A 270 6.61 15.69 -9.22
CA VAL A 270 6.97 14.50 -10.00
C VAL A 270 6.56 14.71 -11.46
N LYS A 271 7.44 14.42 -12.41
CA LYS A 271 7.13 14.42 -13.85
C LYS A 271 6.71 13.04 -14.32
N ILE A 272 5.51 12.97 -14.88
CA ILE A 272 4.82 11.76 -15.31
C ILE A 272 4.86 11.67 -16.84
N GLY A 273 5.75 10.82 -17.37
CA GLY A 273 5.95 10.72 -18.83
C GLY A 273 6.49 12.01 -19.47
N GLU A 274 6.35 12.12 -20.78
CA GLU A 274 6.73 13.30 -21.58
C GLU A 274 5.48 14.00 -22.13
N VAL A 275 5.50 15.33 -22.25
CA VAL A 275 4.44 16.08 -22.93
C VAL A 275 4.60 15.90 -24.44
N LYS A 276 4.01 14.84 -24.98
CA LYS A 276 3.99 14.58 -26.44
C LYS A 276 2.86 15.31 -27.16
N HIS A 277 1.80 15.63 -26.43
CA HIS A 277 0.59 16.29 -26.92
C HIS A 277 0.30 17.48 -26.01
N PRO A 278 0.86 18.68 -26.30
CA PRO A 278 0.69 19.86 -25.45
C PRO A 278 -0.78 20.30 -25.31
N ALA A 279 -1.64 19.91 -26.25
CA ALA A 279 -3.07 20.16 -26.16
C ALA A 279 -3.80 19.30 -25.10
N ARG A 280 -3.16 18.24 -24.57
CA ARG A 280 -3.76 17.29 -23.62
C ARG A 280 -3.44 17.62 -22.17
N GLY A 281 -4.45 18.07 -21.42
CA GLY A 281 -4.37 18.33 -19.98
C GLY A 281 -5.08 17.25 -19.17
N TYR A 282 -4.64 16.98 -17.94
CA TYR A 282 -5.36 16.10 -17.01
C TYR A 282 -6.73 16.67 -16.66
N SER A 283 -7.76 15.83 -16.73
CA SER A 283 -9.16 16.23 -16.55
C SER A 283 -9.86 15.54 -15.38
N ALA A 284 -9.31 14.41 -14.91
CA ALA A 284 -9.72 13.69 -13.72
C ALA A 284 -8.69 12.59 -13.42
N PHE A 285 -8.63 12.11 -12.18
CA PHE A 285 -7.98 10.83 -11.88
C PHE A 285 -8.57 10.17 -10.64
N GLN A 286 -8.40 8.86 -10.57
CA GLN A 286 -8.79 8.05 -9.42
C GLN A 286 -7.67 7.07 -9.10
N PHE A 287 -7.45 6.81 -7.82
CA PHE A 287 -6.61 5.70 -7.40
C PHE A 287 -7.34 4.38 -7.60
N ILE A 288 -6.65 3.35 -8.11
CA ILE A 288 -7.25 2.03 -8.29
C ILE A 288 -7.40 1.37 -6.91
N PRO A 289 -8.61 0.95 -6.49
CA PRO A 289 -8.82 0.28 -5.22
C PRO A 289 -7.99 -1.01 -5.12
N GLY A 290 -7.56 -1.38 -3.91
CA GLY A 290 -6.74 -2.58 -3.69
C GLY A 290 -5.26 -2.43 -4.07
N THR A 291 -4.84 -1.28 -4.59
CA THR A 291 -3.44 -1.01 -5.00
C THR A 291 -2.70 -0.07 -4.04
N TYR A 292 -3.20 0.10 -2.82
CA TYR A 292 -2.62 1.00 -1.80
C TYR A 292 -2.34 2.44 -2.27
N ASP A 293 -3.15 2.97 -3.21
CA ASP A 293 -2.94 4.30 -3.83
C ASP A 293 -1.62 4.40 -4.62
N GLU A 294 -1.09 3.29 -5.12
CA GLU A 294 0.12 3.27 -5.95
C GLU A 294 -0.21 3.38 -7.43
N LEU A 295 -1.32 2.78 -7.84
CA LEU A 295 -1.85 2.89 -9.19
C LEU A 295 -2.93 3.96 -9.27
N ILE A 296 -2.81 4.82 -10.27
CA ILE A 296 -3.88 5.74 -10.67
C ILE A 296 -4.38 5.39 -12.07
N VAL A 297 -5.66 5.60 -12.31
CA VAL A 297 -6.21 5.80 -13.65
C VAL A 297 -6.48 7.29 -13.81
N ALA A 298 -5.85 7.91 -14.80
CA ALA A 298 -6.02 9.33 -15.10
C ALA A 298 -6.61 9.52 -16.50
N LEU A 299 -7.44 10.55 -16.64
CA LEU A 299 -7.92 11.06 -17.91
C LEU A 299 -7.16 12.30 -18.31
N LYS A 300 -6.87 12.40 -19.60
CA LYS A 300 -6.54 13.68 -20.25
C LYS A 300 -7.55 14.00 -21.35
N SER A 301 -7.99 15.25 -21.41
CA SER A 301 -8.82 15.78 -22.49
C SER A 301 -8.03 16.75 -23.37
N GLU A 302 -8.52 16.93 -24.60
CA GLU A 302 -7.94 17.79 -25.64
C GLU A 302 -9.05 18.69 -26.18
N GLU A 303 -8.83 19.99 -26.21
CA GLU A 303 -9.71 20.98 -26.83
C GLU A 303 -8.96 21.56 -28.03
N LYS A 304 -9.05 20.89 -29.19
CA LYS A 304 -8.47 21.41 -30.44
C LYS A 304 -9.36 21.02 -31.61
N ASP A 305 -9.72 22.00 -32.44
CA ASP A 305 -10.56 21.83 -33.65
C ASP A 305 -11.91 21.11 -33.40
N GLY A 306 -12.48 21.22 -32.18
CA GLY A 306 -13.74 20.57 -31.79
C GLY A 306 -13.70 19.04 -31.73
N LYS A 307 -12.52 18.42 -31.59
CA LYS A 307 -12.34 16.96 -31.53
C LYS A 307 -11.55 16.50 -30.30
N PRO A 308 -12.21 16.25 -29.16
CA PRO A 308 -11.55 15.71 -27.98
C PRO A 308 -11.21 14.23 -28.11
N VAL A 309 -10.05 13.91 -27.55
CA VAL A 309 -9.54 12.56 -27.38
C VAL A 309 -9.26 12.34 -25.91
N ALA A 310 -10.01 11.43 -25.28
CA ALA A 310 -9.70 10.98 -23.92
C ALA A 310 -8.59 9.91 -23.98
N SER A 311 -7.52 10.08 -23.20
CA SER A 311 -6.46 9.07 -23.05
C SER A 311 -6.30 8.64 -21.59
N TYR A 312 -6.08 7.33 -21.40
CA TYR A 312 -5.91 6.70 -20.09
C TYR A 312 -4.43 6.50 -19.80
N SER A 313 -3.99 6.86 -18.61
CA SER A 313 -2.62 6.58 -18.16
C SER A 313 -2.63 5.89 -16.80
N LEU A 314 -1.78 4.85 -16.68
CA LEU A 314 -1.54 4.04 -15.49
C LEU A 314 -0.09 4.23 -15.04
N PHE A 315 0.16 4.35 -13.73
CA PHE A 315 1.52 4.45 -13.18
C PHE A 315 1.68 3.54 -11.98
N SER A 316 2.54 2.52 -12.07
CA SER A 316 3.24 1.88 -10.94
C SER A 316 4.71 1.73 -11.28
N ASP A 317 5.50 1.48 -10.24
CA ASP A 317 6.91 1.09 -10.27
C ASP A 317 7.93 2.24 -10.38
N GLN A 318 8.03 3.04 -9.31
CA GLN A 318 8.96 4.17 -9.25
C GLN A 318 10.42 3.75 -9.44
N ILE A 319 10.80 2.53 -9.02
CA ILE A 319 12.15 2.00 -9.19
C ILE A 319 12.41 1.71 -10.66
N ASN A 320 11.54 0.99 -11.36
CA ASN A 320 11.72 0.74 -12.79
C ASN A 320 11.56 2.01 -13.62
N VAL A 321 10.74 2.97 -13.20
CA VAL A 321 10.64 4.29 -13.84
C VAL A 321 11.94 5.08 -13.69
N ALA A 322 12.51 5.14 -12.49
CA ALA A 322 13.79 5.80 -12.24
C ALA A 322 14.92 5.13 -13.02
N HIS A 323 14.96 3.79 -13.00
CA HIS A 323 15.92 2.99 -13.75
C HIS A 323 15.87 3.26 -15.26
N LYS A 324 14.67 3.20 -15.86
CA LYS A 324 14.47 3.51 -17.29
C LYS A 324 14.85 4.95 -17.63
N LYS A 325 14.52 5.93 -16.76
CA LYS A 325 14.93 7.32 -16.93
C LYS A 325 16.46 7.48 -16.90
N LEU A 326 17.14 6.79 -15.99
CA LEU A 326 18.60 6.82 -15.88
C LEU A 326 19.26 6.23 -17.11
N ILE A 327 18.84 5.04 -17.56
CA ILE A 327 19.38 4.41 -18.78
C ILE A 327 19.20 5.33 -19.98
N LYS A 328 17.99 5.87 -20.17
CA LYS A 328 17.69 6.77 -21.30
C LYS A 328 18.50 8.06 -21.22
N GLY A 329 18.58 8.68 -20.05
CA GLY A 329 19.29 9.95 -19.85
C GLY A 329 20.80 9.83 -20.02
N ALA A 330 21.39 8.75 -19.50
CA ALA A 330 22.81 8.47 -19.60
C ALA A 330 23.21 7.80 -20.93
N LYS A 331 22.25 7.50 -21.82
CA LYS A 331 22.45 6.80 -23.10
C LYS A 331 23.24 5.49 -22.95
N LEU A 332 23.02 4.78 -21.84
CA LEU A 332 23.74 3.54 -21.55
C LEU A 332 23.23 2.40 -22.44
N LYS A 333 24.15 1.58 -22.94
CA LYS A 333 23.79 0.29 -23.55
C LYS A 333 23.42 -0.68 -22.43
N TRP A 334 22.13 -0.92 -22.28
CA TRP A 334 21.59 -1.83 -21.26
C TRP A 334 21.15 -3.14 -21.91
N GLY A 335 21.96 -4.18 -21.75
CA GLY A 335 21.70 -5.52 -22.29
C GLY A 335 21.09 -6.47 -21.27
N ASP A 336 20.69 -7.66 -21.72
CA ASP A 336 20.02 -8.68 -20.91
C ASP A 336 20.79 -9.03 -19.62
N ALA A 337 22.11 -9.21 -19.70
CA ALA A 337 22.92 -9.53 -18.52
C ALA A 337 22.84 -8.44 -17.42
N TYR A 338 22.81 -7.17 -17.80
CA TYR A 338 22.67 -6.05 -16.84
C TYR A 338 21.26 -6.00 -16.26
N GLU A 339 20.23 -6.22 -17.08
CA GLU A 339 18.85 -6.29 -16.61
C GLU A 339 18.67 -7.42 -15.59
N ARG A 340 19.20 -8.61 -15.87
CA ARG A 340 19.13 -9.75 -14.96
C ARG A 340 19.87 -9.48 -13.65
N ALA A 341 21.04 -8.85 -13.71
CA ALA A 341 21.77 -8.43 -12.52
C ALA A 341 21.01 -7.37 -11.71
N PHE A 342 20.33 -6.44 -12.36
CA PHE A 342 19.48 -5.47 -11.69
C PHE A 342 18.27 -6.13 -11.01
N GLN A 343 17.57 -7.02 -11.70
CA GLN A 343 16.47 -7.79 -11.12
C GLN A 343 16.92 -8.70 -9.97
N PHE A 344 18.12 -9.29 -10.05
CA PHE A 344 18.74 -10.03 -8.94
C PHE A 344 18.86 -9.15 -7.68
N ASN A 345 19.37 -7.92 -7.82
CA ASN A 345 19.51 -6.99 -6.71
C ASN A 345 18.15 -6.57 -6.14
N LEU A 346 17.14 -6.35 -6.99
CA LEU A 346 15.77 -6.09 -6.53
C LEU A 346 15.21 -7.28 -5.74
N GLY A 347 15.39 -8.51 -6.23
CA GLY A 347 14.99 -9.73 -5.52
C GLY A 347 15.73 -9.90 -4.18
N ASN A 348 16.99 -9.45 -4.10
CA ASN A 348 17.73 -9.49 -2.84
C ASN A 348 17.20 -8.46 -1.84
N ALA A 349 16.76 -7.29 -2.29
CA ALA A 349 16.05 -6.32 -1.45
C ALA A 349 14.68 -6.85 -1.00
N GLU A 350 13.94 -7.57 -1.85
CA GLU A 350 12.69 -8.25 -1.47
C GLU A 350 12.93 -9.31 -0.40
N PHE A 351 14.02 -10.07 -0.50
CA PHE A 351 14.45 -10.98 0.55
C PHE A 351 14.73 -10.23 1.86
N SER A 352 15.55 -9.18 1.85
CA SER A 352 15.86 -8.39 3.06
C SER A 352 14.61 -7.82 3.74
N CYS A 353 13.59 -7.45 2.97
CA CYS A 353 12.32 -6.95 3.50
C CYS A 353 11.29 -8.06 3.80
N GLY A 354 11.46 -9.25 3.23
CA GLY A 354 10.46 -10.32 3.24
C GLY A 354 9.18 -9.93 2.51
N ALA A 355 9.23 -9.00 1.56
CA ALA A 355 8.03 -8.42 0.94
C ALA A 355 8.33 -7.95 -0.48
N LYS A 356 7.27 -7.78 -1.28
CA LYS A 356 7.40 -7.10 -2.57
C LYS A 356 7.82 -5.66 -2.32
N LEU A 357 8.72 -5.13 -3.14
CA LEU A 357 9.22 -3.76 -2.95
C LEU A 357 8.11 -2.70 -3.05
N ASP A 358 7.02 -3.00 -3.74
CA ASP A 358 5.83 -2.14 -3.80
C ASP A 358 5.23 -1.92 -2.41
N ASP A 359 5.19 -2.95 -1.56
CA ASP A 359 4.65 -2.83 -0.20
C ASP A 359 5.61 -2.12 0.79
N VAL A 360 6.87 -1.91 0.41
CA VAL A 360 7.96 -1.45 1.29
C VAL A 360 8.14 0.06 1.25
N SER A 361 8.33 0.69 2.41
CA SER A 361 8.57 2.14 2.51
C SER A 361 9.90 2.54 1.88
N TRP A 362 9.89 3.11 0.67
CA TRP A 362 11.12 3.62 0.03
C TRP A 362 11.94 4.58 0.92
N ARG A 363 11.29 5.29 1.85
CA ARG A 363 11.94 6.28 2.73
C ARG A 363 12.48 5.67 4.03
N ASN A 364 11.91 4.56 4.49
CA ASN A 364 12.17 4.01 5.82
C ASN A 364 12.46 2.50 5.79
N TRP A 365 12.77 1.92 4.64
CA TRP A 365 13.07 0.50 4.49
C TRP A 365 14.32 0.10 5.30
N ASP A 366 15.27 1.02 5.41
CA ASP A 366 16.56 0.95 6.09
C ASP A 366 16.62 1.79 7.37
N GLN A 367 15.46 2.10 7.99
CA GLN A 367 15.39 3.07 9.10
C GLN A 367 16.30 2.74 10.30
N ASN A 368 16.62 1.47 10.51
CA ASN A 368 17.48 1.01 11.61
C ASN A 368 18.92 1.46 11.41
N GLU A 369 19.38 1.71 10.18
CA GLU A 369 20.73 2.21 9.90
C GLU A 369 20.97 3.65 10.38
N ALA A 370 19.93 4.33 10.90
CA ALA A 370 20.08 5.60 11.60
C ALA A 370 20.86 5.47 12.93
N VAL A 371 21.05 4.25 13.45
CA VAL A 371 21.89 3.97 14.61
C VAL A 371 22.95 2.93 14.27
N ASN A 372 24.04 2.92 15.05
CA ASN A 372 25.14 1.96 14.85
C ASN A 372 24.63 0.52 14.87
N GLN A 373 24.90 -0.22 13.80
CA GLN A 373 24.58 -1.63 13.66
C GLN A 373 25.71 -2.52 14.19
N PHE A 374 25.42 -3.80 14.37
CA PHE A 374 26.44 -4.78 14.75
C PHE A 374 27.53 -4.89 13.68
N ALA A 375 28.76 -4.58 14.07
CA ALA A 375 29.94 -4.80 13.23
C ALA A 375 30.39 -6.27 13.30
N GLY A 376 31.27 -6.67 12.37
CA GLY A 376 31.90 -7.99 12.37
C GLY A 376 31.39 -8.91 11.27
N ALA A 377 31.69 -10.21 11.41
CA ALA A 377 31.38 -11.21 10.41
C ALA A 377 29.91 -11.68 10.50
N HIS A 378 29.32 -11.95 9.34
CA HIS A 378 28.11 -12.76 9.26
C HIS A 378 28.51 -14.22 9.34
N ALA A 379 27.89 -14.99 10.25
CA ALA A 379 28.24 -16.37 10.49
C ALA A 379 27.03 -17.29 10.37
N LEU A 380 27.25 -18.49 9.84
CA LEU A 380 26.28 -19.57 9.89
C LEU A 380 26.40 -20.29 11.24
N LEU A 381 25.30 -20.34 12.00
CA LEU A 381 25.22 -21.17 13.21
C LEU A 381 25.03 -22.63 12.80
N SER A 382 26.15 -23.34 12.58
CA SER A 382 26.18 -24.70 12.03
C SER A 382 25.44 -25.72 12.89
N ASP A 383 25.45 -25.55 14.20
CA ASP A 383 24.73 -26.40 15.16
C ASP A 383 23.25 -26.04 15.29
N GLY A 384 22.81 -24.96 14.61
CA GLY A 384 21.46 -24.43 14.68
C GLY A 384 21.22 -23.55 15.89
N CYS A 385 20.12 -22.80 15.88
CA CYS A 385 19.76 -21.93 17.00
C CYS A 385 19.06 -22.66 18.16
N VAL A 386 18.67 -23.93 17.97
CA VAL A 386 17.88 -24.68 18.95
C VAL A 386 18.63 -24.86 20.26
N GLU A 387 19.92 -25.18 20.21
CA GLU A 387 20.75 -25.30 21.43
C GLU A 387 20.74 -24.01 22.26
N LEU A 388 20.83 -22.83 21.61
CA LEU A 388 20.74 -21.55 22.31
C LEU A 388 19.39 -21.38 23.00
N ILE A 389 18.30 -21.76 22.31
CA ILE A 389 16.94 -21.66 22.86
C ILE A 389 16.76 -22.65 24.02
N ASP A 390 17.27 -23.87 23.91
CA ASP A 390 17.18 -24.88 24.97
C ASP A 390 17.92 -24.43 26.23
N ARG A 391 19.10 -23.82 26.10
CA ARG A 391 19.81 -23.23 27.25
C ARG A 391 19.09 -22.04 27.87
N LEU A 392 18.42 -21.21 27.06
CA LEU A 392 17.61 -20.11 27.58
C LEU A 392 16.33 -20.61 28.27
N ALA A 393 15.83 -21.78 27.88
CA ALA A 393 14.64 -22.42 28.45
C ALA A 393 14.93 -23.21 29.75
N GLU A 394 16.18 -23.58 29.99
CA GLU A 394 16.58 -24.42 31.12
C GLU A 394 16.17 -23.80 32.47
N GLY A 395 15.45 -24.59 33.28
CA GLY A 395 14.98 -24.16 34.60
C GLY A 395 13.76 -23.22 34.62
N LEU A 396 13.17 -22.89 33.47
CA LEU A 396 11.97 -22.06 33.38
C LEU A 396 10.67 -22.89 33.43
N ASP A 397 9.60 -22.36 34.04
CA ASP A 397 8.25 -22.94 33.95
C ASP A 397 7.64 -22.64 32.56
N ILE A 398 7.94 -23.49 31.58
CA ILE A 398 7.40 -23.40 30.22
C ILE A 398 6.30 -24.43 30.03
N ARG A 399 5.13 -23.95 29.61
CA ARG A 399 3.95 -24.78 29.41
C ARG A 399 3.64 -24.92 27.93
N TYR A 400 4.08 -26.03 27.34
CA TYR A 400 3.71 -26.46 25.99
C TYR A 400 2.35 -27.18 25.97
N ASP A 401 1.82 -27.50 24.78
CA ASP A 401 0.55 -28.24 24.56
C ASP A 401 0.44 -29.50 25.44
N HIS A 402 -0.15 -29.39 26.63
CA HIS A 402 -0.23 -30.50 27.58
C HIS A 402 -1.12 -31.63 27.04
N GLU A 403 -0.47 -32.74 26.69
CA GLU A 403 -1.03 -34.06 26.42
C GLU A 403 -1.68 -34.64 27.69
N VAL A 404 -2.90 -35.18 27.59
CA VAL A 404 -3.41 -36.18 28.54
C VAL A 404 -3.77 -37.41 27.72
N ARG A 405 -2.99 -38.49 27.86
CA ARG A 405 -3.46 -39.82 27.51
C ARG A 405 -4.29 -40.32 28.69
N ASP A 406 -5.60 -40.36 28.55
CA ASP A 406 -6.43 -41.23 29.38
C ASP A 406 -6.52 -42.60 28.69
N LEU A 407 -5.86 -43.60 29.27
CA LEU A 407 -5.94 -44.99 28.80
C LEU A 407 -7.19 -45.72 29.34
N SER A 408 -8.24 -45.00 29.76
CA SER A 408 -9.45 -45.62 30.32
C SER A 408 -10.80 -45.13 29.77
N ALA A 409 -10.84 -44.34 28.70
CA ALA A 409 -12.11 -43.85 28.13
C ALA A 409 -12.54 -44.58 26.84
N SER A 410 -13.78 -45.07 26.84
CA SER A 410 -14.51 -45.76 25.76
C SER A 410 -14.58 -44.93 24.45
N PRO A 411 -14.70 -45.56 23.25
CA PRO A 411 -14.54 -44.91 21.93
C PRO A 411 -15.55 -43.82 21.53
N ASP A 412 -16.46 -43.39 22.42
CA ASP A 412 -17.59 -42.50 22.08
C ASP A 412 -17.56 -41.13 22.78
N SER A 413 -16.43 -40.70 23.35
CA SER A 413 -16.29 -39.33 23.88
C SER A 413 -15.53 -38.43 22.90
N GLU A 414 -16.15 -37.32 22.50
CA GLU A 414 -15.58 -36.25 21.67
C GLU A 414 -14.14 -35.88 22.08
N GLU A 415 -13.23 -35.84 21.10
CA GLU A 415 -11.83 -35.41 21.23
C GLU A 415 -11.71 -34.06 21.97
N LEU A 416 -11.34 -34.11 23.24
CA LEU A 416 -11.04 -32.92 24.03
C LEU A 416 -9.59 -32.48 23.77
N VAL A 417 -9.38 -31.60 22.78
CA VAL A 417 -8.06 -31.02 22.47
C VAL A 417 -7.61 -30.07 23.60
N LEU A 418 -6.65 -30.50 24.43
CA LEU A 418 -6.13 -29.78 25.61
C LEU A 418 -5.00 -28.78 25.31
N SER A 419 -5.00 -28.11 24.16
CA SER A 419 -4.00 -27.06 23.85
C SER A 419 -4.12 -25.84 24.79
N VAL A 420 -2.99 -25.38 25.35
CA VAL A 420 -2.89 -24.18 26.21
C VAL A 420 -2.78 -22.90 25.34
N LYS A 421 -3.50 -22.85 24.23
CA LYS A 421 -3.49 -21.68 23.33
C LYS A 421 -4.15 -20.48 24.01
N VAL A 422 -3.42 -19.38 24.21
CA VAL A 422 -3.98 -18.13 24.72
C VAL A 422 -5.03 -17.60 23.75
N THR A 423 -6.24 -17.34 24.25
CA THR A 423 -7.37 -16.80 23.49
C THR A 423 -7.72 -15.38 23.89
N SER A 424 -7.50 -15.02 25.15
CA SER A 424 -7.71 -13.64 25.60
C SER A 424 -6.80 -13.23 26.75
N VAL A 425 -6.54 -11.93 26.82
CA VAL A 425 -5.81 -11.25 27.88
C VAL A 425 -6.68 -10.13 28.43
N GLU A 426 -6.96 -10.17 29.72
CA GLU A 426 -7.87 -9.26 30.40
C GLU A 426 -7.15 -8.50 31.52
N TRP A 427 -7.18 -7.17 31.48
CA TRP A 427 -6.55 -6.31 32.49
C TRP A 427 -7.43 -5.10 32.85
N PRO A 428 -8.70 -5.31 33.25
CA PRO A 428 -9.59 -4.19 33.55
C PRO A 428 -8.98 -3.28 34.63
N ARG A 429 -9.17 -1.96 34.49
CA ARG A 429 -8.63 -0.95 35.43
C ARG A 429 -9.06 -1.19 36.88
N THR A 430 -10.17 -1.90 37.09
CA THR A 430 -10.72 -2.26 38.40
C THR A 430 -10.00 -3.42 39.09
N LYS A 431 -9.19 -4.21 38.37
CA LYS A 431 -8.44 -5.34 38.95
C LYS A 431 -6.96 -5.00 39.08
N LYS A 432 -6.28 -5.56 40.08
CA LYS A 432 -4.83 -5.41 40.24
C LYS A 432 -4.05 -6.30 39.27
N SER A 433 -4.47 -7.54 39.08
CA SER A 433 -3.81 -8.51 38.21
C SER A 433 -4.33 -8.52 36.77
N VAL A 434 -3.54 -9.09 35.87
CA VAL A 434 -3.87 -9.47 34.49
C VAL A 434 -4.30 -10.93 34.48
N THR A 435 -5.39 -11.25 33.78
CA THR A 435 -5.86 -12.62 33.57
C THR A 435 -5.60 -13.06 32.13
N VAL A 436 -4.95 -14.20 31.94
CA VAL A 436 -4.74 -14.84 30.64
C VAL A 436 -5.64 -16.06 30.55
N LEU A 437 -6.50 -16.12 29.53
CA LEU A 437 -7.41 -17.23 29.29
C LEU A 437 -6.92 -18.06 28.11
N CYS A 438 -6.92 -19.37 28.30
CA CYS A 438 -6.53 -20.35 27.30
C CYS A 438 -7.76 -21.05 26.70
N ARG A 439 -7.60 -21.60 25.49
CA ARG A 439 -8.65 -22.29 24.74
C ARG A 439 -9.26 -23.47 25.51
N ASN A 440 -8.44 -24.19 26.27
CA ASN A 440 -8.87 -25.31 27.13
C ASN A 440 -9.58 -24.85 28.43
N GLY A 441 -9.89 -23.56 28.58
CA GLY A 441 -10.56 -23.00 29.74
C GLY A 441 -9.64 -22.68 30.92
N LYS A 442 -8.34 -23.05 30.88
CA LYS A 442 -7.38 -22.68 31.92
C LYS A 442 -7.21 -21.17 32.00
N LYS A 443 -7.03 -20.67 33.23
CA LYS A 443 -6.82 -19.26 33.54
C LYS A 443 -5.54 -19.09 34.33
N PHE A 444 -4.76 -18.11 33.95
CA PHE A 444 -3.54 -17.70 34.63
C PHE A 444 -3.71 -16.26 35.11
N SER A 445 -3.18 -15.95 36.28
CA SER A 445 -3.18 -14.60 36.83
C SER A 445 -1.75 -14.20 37.18
N ALA A 446 -1.37 -13.00 36.78
CA ALA A 446 -0.07 -12.40 37.09
C ALA A 446 -0.22 -10.89 37.29
N ASP A 447 0.70 -10.26 38.01
CA ASP A 447 0.68 -8.80 38.17
C ASP A 447 1.01 -8.08 36.87
N LYS A 448 1.93 -8.66 36.08
CA LYS A 448 2.42 -8.15 34.80
C LYS A 448 2.44 -9.28 33.77
N VAL A 449 2.24 -8.95 32.49
CA VAL A 449 2.30 -9.90 31.38
C VAL A 449 3.17 -9.31 30.27
N LEU A 450 4.17 -10.09 29.84
CA LEU A 450 4.97 -9.80 28.65
C LEU A 450 4.40 -10.57 27.45
N LEU A 451 4.06 -9.84 26.40
CA LEU A 451 3.57 -10.39 25.13
C LEU A 451 4.71 -10.42 24.12
N ALA A 452 5.17 -11.63 23.78
CA ALA A 452 6.18 -11.88 22.75
C ALA A 452 5.59 -12.58 21.51
N LEU A 453 4.38 -12.19 21.12
CA LEU A 453 3.66 -12.79 19.99
C LEU A 453 4.18 -12.22 18.65
N PRO A 454 4.30 -13.04 17.59
CA PRO A 454 4.61 -12.55 16.25
C PRO A 454 3.61 -11.49 15.78
N LEU A 455 4.09 -10.52 15.00
CA LEU A 455 3.26 -9.41 14.50
C LEU A 455 2.03 -9.90 13.73
N ALA A 456 2.18 -10.92 12.88
CA ALA A 456 1.06 -11.48 12.12
C ALA A 456 -0.03 -12.09 13.01
N VAL A 457 0.31 -12.65 14.18
CA VAL A 457 -0.67 -13.18 15.15
C VAL A 457 -1.49 -12.04 15.74
N LEU A 458 -0.83 -10.91 16.06
CA LEU A 458 -1.48 -9.70 16.57
C LEU A 458 -2.39 -9.07 15.50
N GLN A 459 -1.89 -8.93 14.27
CA GLN A 459 -2.63 -8.38 13.12
C GLN A 459 -3.85 -9.23 12.73
N LYS A 460 -3.76 -10.57 12.84
CA LYS A 460 -4.87 -11.50 12.59
C LYS A 460 -5.86 -11.58 13.77
N HIS A 461 -5.66 -10.77 14.82
CA HIS A 461 -6.51 -10.72 16.01
C HIS A 461 -6.78 -12.09 16.65
N ARG A 462 -5.76 -12.97 16.67
CA ARG A 462 -5.89 -14.33 17.22
C ARG A 462 -6.00 -14.35 18.74
N VAL A 463 -5.56 -13.27 19.41
CA VAL A 463 -5.71 -13.05 20.84
C VAL A 463 -6.62 -11.84 21.06
N LYS A 464 -7.67 -12.02 21.86
CA LYS A 464 -8.60 -10.94 22.23
C LYS A 464 -8.06 -10.18 23.43
N PHE A 465 -8.05 -8.86 23.35
CA PHE A 465 -7.60 -7.99 24.42
C PHE A 465 -8.79 -7.27 25.05
N ASN A 466 -8.88 -7.29 26.39
CA ASN A 466 -9.92 -6.58 27.13
C ASN A 466 -9.33 -5.78 28.32
N PRO A 467 -9.31 -4.44 28.27
CA PRO A 467 -9.81 -3.57 27.21
C PRO A 467 -9.06 -3.74 25.87
N LYS A 468 -9.54 -3.13 24.78
CA LYS A 468 -8.82 -3.12 23.50
C LYS A 468 -7.44 -2.45 23.67
N LEU A 469 -6.47 -2.89 22.88
CA LEU A 469 -5.16 -2.23 22.83
C LEU A 469 -5.30 -0.77 22.38
N PRO A 470 -4.43 0.15 22.86
CA PRO A 470 -4.48 1.56 22.45
C PRO A 470 -4.37 1.76 20.93
N ASP A 471 -5.04 2.79 20.41
CA ASP A 471 -5.07 3.09 18.97
C ASP A 471 -3.68 3.29 18.35
N LYS A 472 -2.72 3.79 19.14
CA LYS A 472 -1.33 3.93 18.71
C LYS A 472 -0.72 2.59 18.30
N LYS A 473 -0.99 1.51 19.06
CA LYS A 473 -0.56 0.15 18.72
C LYS A 473 -1.31 -0.40 17.51
N ALA A 474 -2.62 -0.16 17.43
CA ALA A 474 -3.41 -0.57 16.27
C ALA A 474 -2.89 0.07 14.98
N ARG A 475 -2.55 1.37 15.03
CA ARG A 475 -1.93 2.11 13.93
C ARG A 475 -0.56 1.55 13.59
N ALA A 476 0.29 1.29 14.58
CA ALA A 476 1.61 0.71 14.36
C ALA A 476 1.55 -0.67 13.68
N MET A 477 0.61 -1.53 14.10
CA MET A 477 0.35 -2.81 13.44
C MET A 477 -0.10 -2.67 11.98
N LYS A 478 -0.62 -1.52 11.54
CA LYS A 478 -0.97 -1.28 10.13
C LYS A 478 0.26 -0.95 9.28
N PHE A 479 1.23 -0.23 9.86
CA PHE A 479 2.39 0.35 9.17
C PHE A 479 3.68 -0.45 9.31
N ILE A 480 3.75 -1.40 10.24
CA ILE A 480 4.76 -2.47 10.21
C ILE A 480 4.13 -3.68 9.53
N GLY A 481 4.79 -4.18 8.49
CA GLY A 481 4.35 -5.33 7.72
C GLY A 481 4.90 -6.64 8.29
N ALA A 482 4.11 -7.70 8.15
CA ALA A 482 4.54 -9.06 8.40
C ALA A 482 5.14 -9.63 7.11
N GLY A 483 6.47 -9.53 6.97
CA GLY A 483 7.21 -10.07 5.85
C GLY A 483 7.25 -11.60 5.90
N LEU A 484 7.36 -12.23 4.74
CA LEU A 484 7.33 -13.66 4.56
C LEU A 484 8.36 -14.10 3.50
N ILE A 485 9.16 -15.07 3.89
CA ILE A 485 9.95 -15.91 3.02
C ILE A 485 9.69 -17.36 3.37
N GLU A 486 9.90 -18.26 2.41
CA GLU A 486 9.85 -19.69 2.66
C GLU A 486 11.15 -20.31 2.18
N LYS A 487 11.69 -21.25 2.95
CA LYS A 487 12.94 -21.93 2.66
C LYS A 487 12.67 -23.29 2.06
N VAL A 488 13.52 -23.67 1.13
CA VAL A 488 13.54 -24.98 0.51
C VAL A 488 14.96 -25.52 0.69
N ALA A 489 15.10 -26.62 1.42
CA ALA A 489 16.35 -27.33 1.59
C ALA A 489 16.26 -28.68 0.89
N VAL A 490 17.23 -29.00 0.05
CA VAL A 490 17.26 -30.23 -0.74
C VAL A 490 18.57 -30.96 -0.51
N ARG A 491 18.45 -32.26 -0.24
CA ARG A 491 19.57 -33.18 -0.02
C ARG A 491 19.86 -33.97 -1.30
N PHE A 492 21.14 -34.08 -1.60
CA PHE A 492 21.66 -34.77 -2.77
C PHE A 492 22.63 -35.88 -2.37
N PRO A 493 22.65 -36.99 -3.14
CA PRO A 493 23.57 -38.11 -2.89
C PRO A 493 25.03 -37.80 -3.24
N ARG A 494 25.29 -36.74 -4.02
CA ARG A 494 26.65 -36.25 -4.33
C ARG A 494 26.68 -34.74 -4.55
N CYS A 495 27.83 -34.14 -4.28
CA CYS A 495 28.11 -32.74 -4.63
C CYS A 495 28.27 -32.60 -6.14
N PHE A 496 27.30 -31.99 -6.83
CA PHE A 496 27.43 -31.63 -8.24
C PHE A 496 28.09 -30.26 -8.44
N TRP A 497 28.15 -29.41 -7.40
CA TRP A 497 28.73 -28.07 -7.46
C TRP A 497 30.22 -28.01 -7.08
N ASN A 498 30.95 -29.11 -7.28
CA ASN A 498 32.38 -29.21 -6.91
C ASN A 498 33.26 -28.11 -7.52
N SER A 499 32.90 -27.63 -8.71
CA SER A 499 33.63 -26.56 -9.41
C SER A 499 33.53 -25.20 -8.72
N LEU A 500 32.57 -25.01 -7.82
CA LEU A 500 32.38 -23.78 -7.05
C LEU A 500 33.05 -23.81 -5.68
N LEU A 501 33.50 -24.97 -5.22
CA LEU A 501 34.11 -25.10 -3.89
C LEU A 501 35.42 -24.30 -3.82
N LYS A 502 35.64 -23.65 -2.68
CA LYS A 502 36.93 -23.07 -2.30
C LYS A 502 37.97 -24.19 -2.16
N LYS A 503 39.25 -23.80 -2.03
CA LYS A 503 40.37 -24.75 -1.87
C LYS A 503 40.26 -25.64 -0.64
N ASP A 504 39.58 -25.17 0.40
CA ASP A 504 39.30 -25.93 1.63
C ASP A 504 38.08 -26.86 1.49
N GLY A 505 37.50 -26.95 0.29
CA GLY A 505 36.33 -27.77 0.01
C GLY A 505 35.00 -27.14 0.43
N THR A 506 34.98 -25.91 0.95
CA THR A 506 33.74 -25.25 1.40
C THR A 506 33.14 -24.34 0.32
N LEU A 507 31.84 -24.07 0.44
CA LEU A 507 31.14 -23.04 -0.31
C LEU A 507 30.16 -22.38 0.65
N ASP A 508 30.05 -21.06 0.64
CA ASP A 508 29.07 -20.38 1.49
C ASP A 508 27.73 -20.33 0.75
N TYR A 509 27.77 -19.76 -0.47
CA TYR A 509 26.60 -19.61 -1.32
C TYR A 509 26.98 -19.31 -2.78
N PHE A 510 25.99 -19.41 -3.67
CA PHE A 510 26.04 -18.90 -5.04
C PHE A 510 24.70 -18.28 -5.44
N SER A 511 24.72 -17.36 -6.40
CA SER A 511 23.55 -16.61 -6.86
C SER A 511 22.88 -17.23 -8.09
N ASN A 512 21.56 -17.06 -8.19
CA ASN A 512 20.78 -17.33 -9.39
C ASN A 512 20.22 -16.02 -9.96
N ALA A 513 20.85 -15.49 -11.01
CA ALA A 513 20.35 -14.30 -11.68
C ALA A 513 19.06 -14.65 -12.44
N PRO A 514 17.92 -13.99 -12.15
CA PRO A 514 16.61 -14.35 -12.69
C PRO A 514 16.58 -14.18 -14.21
N ARG A 515 15.73 -14.95 -14.90
CA ARG A 515 15.56 -14.83 -16.36
C ARG A 515 14.55 -13.73 -16.73
N LYS A 516 13.60 -13.46 -15.83
CA LYS A 516 12.59 -12.40 -15.96
C LYS A 516 12.29 -11.77 -14.61
N SER A 517 11.78 -10.55 -14.63
CA SER A 517 11.46 -9.79 -13.41
C SER A 517 10.50 -10.51 -12.46
N SER A 518 9.57 -11.33 -12.96
CA SER A 518 8.64 -12.09 -12.12
C SER A 518 9.26 -13.28 -11.38
N GLU A 519 10.50 -13.66 -11.72
CA GLU A 519 11.24 -14.74 -11.05
C GLU A 519 12.30 -14.20 -10.08
N ARG A 520 12.37 -12.89 -9.85
CA ARG A 520 13.43 -12.30 -9.02
C ARG A 520 13.45 -12.80 -7.58
N GLY A 521 12.29 -13.23 -7.08
CA GLY A 521 12.15 -13.83 -5.75
C GLY A 521 12.31 -15.35 -5.72
N LEU A 522 12.55 -16.00 -6.86
CA LEU A 522 12.61 -17.46 -7.00
C LEU A 522 14.04 -17.96 -6.85
N PHE A 523 14.35 -18.54 -5.70
CA PHE A 523 15.64 -19.17 -5.42
C PHE A 523 16.83 -18.29 -5.76
N ASN A 524 16.80 -17.03 -5.30
CA ASN A 524 17.76 -16.00 -5.69
C ASN A 524 19.19 -16.34 -5.24
N MET A 525 19.32 -17.01 -4.09
CA MET A 525 20.59 -17.44 -3.50
C MET A 525 20.50 -18.88 -3.03
N PHE A 526 21.53 -19.69 -3.32
CA PHE A 526 21.68 -21.05 -2.80
C PHE A 526 22.83 -21.09 -1.82
N TYR A 527 22.58 -21.66 -0.63
CA TYR A 527 23.55 -21.79 0.45
C TYR A 527 23.91 -23.27 0.63
N ASP A 528 25.19 -23.56 0.83
CA ASP A 528 25.65 -24.91 1.13
C ASP A 528 25.58 -25.17 2.63
N PHE A 529 24.75 -26.15 3.01
CA PHE A 529 24.54 -26.60 4.39
C PHE A 529 25.16 -27.98 4.65
N SER A 530 26.04 -28.44 3.76
CA SER A 530 26.70 -29.74 3.90
C SER A 530 27.63 -29.73 5.12
N ARG A 531 27.30 -30.54 6.13
CA ARG A 531 28.18 -30.74 7.28
C ARG A 531 29.31 -31.70 6.90
N ARG A 532 30.56 -31.26 7.06
CA ARG A 532 31.75 -32.07 6.81
C ARG A 532 32.31 -32.60 8.12
N ASP A 533 32.81 -33.82 8.10
CA ASP A 533 33.55 -34.39 9.21
C ASP A 533 34.96 -33.79 9.33
N ALA A 534 35.72 -34.23 10.33
CA ALA A 534 37.09 -33.76 10.55
C ALA A 534 38.06 -34.05 9.38
N ASN A 535 37.68 -34.94 8.45
CA ASN A 535 38.44 -35.28 7.25
C ASN A 535 37.93 -34.55 5.99
N GLY A 536 36.96 -33.64 6.13
CA GLY A 536 36.39 -32.87 5.04
C GLY A 536 35.33 -33.61 4.22
N VAL A 537 34.90 -34.81 4.65
CA VAL A 537 33.90 -35.64 3.97
C VAL A 537 32.51 -35.32 4.52
N ALA A 538 31.56 -35.01 3.63
CA ALA A 538 30.17 -34.80 4.02
C ALA A 538 29.39 -36.11 3.85
N PRO A 539 28.64 -36.58 4.87
CA PRO A 539 27.77 -37.76 4.74
C PRO A 539 26.56 -37.47 3.86
N PHE A 540 26.19 -36.19 3.72
CA PHE A 540 25.10 -35.71 2.89
C PHE A 540 25.43 -34.32 2.33
N TYR A 541 24.97 -34.03 1.11
CA TYR A 541 25.14 -32.73 0.47
C TYR A 541 23.82 -31.96 0.46
N VAL A 542 23.78 -30.78 1.04
CA VAL A 542 22.52 -30.03 1.23
C VAL A 542 22.64 -28.63 0.68
N LEU A 543 21.74 -28.25 -0.23
CA LEU A 543 21.54 -26.87 -0.64
C LEU A 543 20.24 -26.33 -0.06
N MET A 544 20.30 -25.12 0.48
CA MET A 544 19.12 -24.38 0.91
C MET A 544 18.98 -23.11 0.06
N SER A 545 17.76 -22.82 -0.37
CA SER A 545 17.40 -21.55 -0.97
C SER A 545 16.09 -21.06 -0.37
N TYR A 546 15.63 -19.89 -0.81
CA TYR A 546 14.40 -19.29 -0.36
C TYR A 546 13.56 -18.76 -1.52
N VAL A 547 12.28 -18.63 -1.27
CA VAL A 547 11.34 -17.85 -2.08
C VAL A 547 10.88 -16.61 -1.31
N CYS A 548 10.77 -15.48 -2.00
CA CYS A 548 10.32 -14.20 -1.45
C CYS A 548 9.49 -13.41 -2.47
N GLY A 549 8.89 -12.29 -2.07
CA GLY A 549 8.06 -11.46 -2.95
C GLY A 549 6.93 -12.27 -3.61
N ASP A 550 6.78 -12.14 -4.92
CA ASP A 550 5.79 -12.90 -5.71
C ASP A 550 5.98 -14.42 -5.64
N SER A 551 7.22 -14.88 -5.41
CA SER A 551 7.56 -16.31 -5.49
C SER A 551 7.15 -17.09 -4.24
N VAL A 552 6.75 -16.43 -3.15
CA VAL A 552 6.24 -17.12 -1.95
C VAL A 552 4.96 -17.91 -2.24
N ASP A 553 4.14 -17.46 -3.20
CA ASP A 553 2.92 -18.17 -3.56
C ASP A 553 3.19 -19.56 -4.17
N LEU A 554 4.43 -19.86 -4.56
CA LEU A 554 4.84 -21.16 -5.04
C LEU A 554 4.55 -22.26 -4.01
N VAL A 555 4.88 -22.04 -2.73
CA VAL A 555 4.66 -23.06 -1.68
C VAL A 555 3.19 -23.25 -1.31
N LYS A 556 2.31 -22.31 -1.69
CA LYS A 556 0.86 -22.45 -1.52
C LYS A 556 0.20 -23.19 -2.66
N LYS A 557 0.80 -23.12 -3.85
CA LYS A 557 0.20 -23.62 -5.11
C LYS A 557 0.58 -25.06 -5.41
N TYR A 558 1.74 -25.50 -4.93
CA TYR A 558 2.35 -26.78 -5.27
C TYR A 558 2.62 -27.60 -4.01
N SER A 559 2.67 -28.93 -4.15
CA SER A 559 3.11 -29.81 -3.06
C SER A 559 4.62 -29.64 -2.78
N ASP A 560 5.08 -30.07 -1.62
CA ASP A 560 6.50 -29.98 -1.25
C ASP A 560 7.41 -30.70 -2.24
N GLU A 561 6.95 -31.84 -2.80
CA GLU A 561 7.66 -32.59 -3.83
C GLU A 561 7.75 -31.81 -5.15
N GLU A 562 6.67 -31.15 -5.54
CA GLU A 562 6.65 -30.29 -6.73
C GLU A 562 7.54 -29.06 -6.54
N VAL A 563 7.53 -28.43 -5.36
CA VAL A 563 8.44 -27.33 -5.02
C VAL A 563 9.91 -27.78 -5.07
N ALA A 564 10.23 -28.95 -4.50
CA ALA A 564 11.56 -29.53 -4.58
C ALA A 564 11.97 -29.84 -6.03
N LYS A 565 11.04 -30.31 -6.86
CA LYS A 565 11.29 -30.50 -8.29
C LYS A 565 11.61 -29.17 -8.99
N ILE A 566 10.87 -28.10 -8.72
CA ILE A 566 11.16 -26.77 -9.30
C ILE A 566 12.52 -26.26 -8.84
N PHE A 567 12.91 -26.51 -7.58
CA PHE A 567 14.24 -26.20 -7.06
C PHE A 567 15.35 -26.91 -7.84
N VAL A 568 15.22 -28.22 -8.04
CA VAL A 568 16.18 -29.04 -8.80
C VAL A 568 16.22 -28.63 -10.27
N ASP A 569 15.06 -28.38 -10.89
CA ASP A 569 14.97 -27.92 -12.28
C ASP A 569 15.60 -26.53 -12.47
N THR A 570 15.53 -25.66 -11.46
CA THR A 570 16.26 -24.38 -11.43
C THR A 570 17.76 -24.60 -11.40
N LEU A 571 18.25 -25.55 -10.60
CA LEU A 571 19.67 -25.91 -10.57
C LEU A 571 20.14 -26.51 -11.91
N ARG A 572 19.35 -27.38 -12.54
CA ARG A 572 19.66 -27.96 -13.87
C ARG A 572 19.76 -26.88 -14.94
N GLN A 573 18.92 -25.86 -14.83
CA GLN A 573 18.97 -24.68 -15.70
C GLN A 573 20.19 -23.80 -15.46
N LEU A 574 20.68 -23.72 -14.20
CA LEU A 574 21.85 -22.94 -13.83
C LEU A 574 23.17 -23.66 -14.21
N PHE A 575 23.18 -24.99 -14.10
CA PHE A 575 24.33 -25.84 -14.42
C PHE A 575 23.99 -26.84 -15.54
N PRO A 576 23.72 -26.39 -16.78
CA PRO A 576 23.25 -27.25 -17.87
C PRO A 576 24.28 -28.30 -18.34
N LYS A 577 25.53 -28.19 -17.88
CA LYS A 577 26.61 -29.13 -18.18
C LYS A 577 26.84 -30.16 -17.08
N GLU A 578 26.27 -29.93 -15.89
CA GLU A 578 26.39 -30.84 -14.76
C GLU A 578 25.26 -31.86 -14.83
N ASP A 579 25.60 -33.13 -14.62
CA ASP A 579 24.60 -34.15 -14.31
C ASP A 579 24.15 -33.90 -12.86
N ILE A 580 22.91 -33.44 -12.65
CA ILE A 580 22.38 -33.16 -11.31
C ILE A 580 21.51 -34.36 -10.89
N PRO A 581 21.90 -35.10 -9.83
CA PRO A 581 21.16 -36.28 -9.39
C PRO A 581 19.78 -35.90 -8.87
N GLU A 582 18.86 -36.86 -8.90
CA GLU A 582 17.60 -36.73 -8.18
C GLU A 582 17.86 -36.56 -6.68
N PRO A 583 17.07 -35.71 -5.98
CA PRO A 583 17.23 -35.50 -4.56
C PRO A 583 16.76 -36.73 -3.77
N ASP A 584 17.39 -36.98 -2.62
CA ASP A 584 17.03 -38.08 -1.70
C ASP A 584 16.36 -37.58 -0.41
N GLY A 585 16.03 -36.29 -0.36
CA GLY A 585 15.28 -35.65 0.71
C GLY A 585 15.08 -34.15 0.45
N ALA A 586 13.96 -33.61 0.91
CA ALA A 586 13.68 -32.18 0.85
C ALA A 586 12.86 -31.72 2.07
N VAL A 587 12.99 -30.44 2.40
CA VAL A 587 12.17 -29.74 3.40
C VAL A 587 11.74 -28.41 2.80
N VAL A 588 10.44 -28.14 2.83
CA VAL A 588 9.84 -26.86 2.45
C VAL A 588 9.18 -26.25 3.68
N THR A 589 9.48 -24.99 3.99
CA THR A 589 8.82 -24.31 5.11
C THR A 589 7.47 -23.74 4.69
N HIS A 590 6.57 -23.64 5.67
CA HIS A 590 5.21 -23.10 5.52
C HIS A 590 4.90 -22.07 6.62
N TRP A 591 5.85 -21.17 6.90
CA TRP A 591 5.73 -20.13 7.94
C TRP A 591 4.49 -19.26 7.77
N GLY A 592 4.09 -18.97 6.54
CA GLY A 592 2.89 -18.17 6.26
C GLY A 592 1.59 -18.87 6.69
N ASN A 593 1.57 -20.20 6.67
CA ASN A 593 0.43 -21.04 7.02
C ASN A 593 0.41 -21.42 8.51
N ASP A 594 1.53 -21.28 9.21
CA ASP A 594 1.60 -21.53 10.64
C ASP A 594 0.65 -20.56 11.39
N PRO A 595 -0.38 -21.07 12.12
CA PRO A 595 -1.36 -20.23 12.79
C PRO A 595 -0.82 -19.53 14.05
N HIS A 596 0.38 -19.89 14.52
CA HIS A 596 1.08 -19.34 15.68
C HIS A 596 2.26 -18.44 15.30
N VAL A 597 2.70 -18.46 14.04
CA VAL A 597 3.74 -17.57 13.52
C VAL A 597 3.21 -16.69 12.39
N GLY A 598 2.88 -17.28 11.23
CA GLY A 598 2.21 -16.62 10.13
C GLY A 598 3.05 -15.58 9.37
N MET A 599 4.36 -15.55 9.59
CA MET A 599 5.33 -14.60 9.01
C MET A 599 6.77 -15.10 9.21
N SER A 600 7.74 -14.40 8.62
CA SER A 600 9.17 -14.62 8.88
C SER A 600 9.75 -13.50 9.74
N TYR A 601 9.63 -12.25 9.31
CA TYR A 601 10.17 -11.08 10.01
C TYR A 601 9.47 -9.80 9.57
N SER A 602 9.54 -8.74 10.37
CA SER A 602 8.84 -7.49 10.09
C SER A 602 9.59 -6.57 9.12
N TYR A 603 8.86 -5.62 8.53
CA TYR A 603 9.42 -4.56 7.71
C TYR A 603 8.57 -3.29 7.80
N VAL A 604 9.08 -2.15 7.35
CA VAL A 604 8.30 -0.90 7.32
C VAL A 604 7.50 -0.82 6.02
N ARG A 605 6.17 -0.82 6.13
CA ARG A 605 5.27 -0.64 4.97
C ARG A 605 5.30 0.78 4.46
N VAL A 606 4.89 0.98 3.21
CA VAL A 606 4.61 2.32 2.65
C VAL A 606 3.78 3.17 3.63
N GLY A 607 4.23 4.40 3.85
CA GLY A 607 3.63 5.33 4.83
C GLY A 607 4.09 5.13 6.29
N GLY A 608 4.72 3.99 6.60
CA GLY A 608 5.31 3.69 7.91
C GLY A 608 6.67 4.34 8.14
N THR A 609 7.10 4.29 9.40
CA THR A 609 8.38 4.80 9.93
C THR A 609 8.87 3.92 11.08
N GLY A 610 10.15 4.05 11.43
CA GLY A 610 10.76 3.35 12.58
C GLY A 610 10.05 3.58 13.91
N ALA A 611 9.42 4.74 14.12
CA ALA A 611 8.69 5.05 15.36
C ALA A 611 7.52 4.10 15.64
N HIS A 612 7.00 3.40 14.63
CA HIS A 612 5.95 2.40 14.84
C HIS A 612 6.46 1.15 15.57
N TYR A 613 7.76 0.80 15.50
CA TYR A 613 8.35 -0.22 16.37
C TYR A 613 8.30 0.22 17.84
N ASP A 614 8.59 1.50 18.11
CA ASP A 614 8.54 2.07 19.46
C ASP A 614 7.09 2.07 20.01
N ASP A 615 6.12 2.36 19.15
CA ASP A 615 4.69 2.30 19.48
C ASP A 615 4.24 0.87 19.82
N LEU A 616 4.72 -0.13 19.07
CA LEU A 616 4.50 -1.55 19.40
C LEU A 616 5.19 -1.96 20.70
N ALA A 617 6.35 -1.39 21.01
CA ALA A 617 7.09 -1.66 22.24
C ALA A 617 6.49 -1.01 23.50
N ALA A 618 5.73 0.08 23.36
CA ALA A 618 5.27 0.86 24.51
C ALA A 618 4.41 0.01 25.49
N PRO A 619 4.68 0.01 26.81
CA PRO A 619 3.85 -0.72 27.76
C PRO A 619 2.45 -0.12 27.86
N VAL A 620 1.47 -0.92 28.29
CA VAL A 620 0.07 -0.50 28.48
C VAL A 620 -0.31 -0.63 29.95
N ASP A 621 -0.77 0.48 30.53
CA ASP A 621 -1.24 0.60 31.92
C ASP A 621 -0.25 0.06 32.98
N GLY A 622 1.04 0.02 32.65
CA GLY A 622 2.08 -0.57 33.50
C GLY A 622 1.87 -2.06 33.78
N LYS A 623 1.08 -2.77 32.97
CA LYS A 623 0.71 -4.18 33.18
C LYS A 623 1.04 -5.08 32.01
N LEU A 624 0.85 -4.57 30.79
CA LEU A 624 1.22 -5.28 29.58
C LEU A 624 2.49 -4.71 29.00
N TYR A 625 3.43 -5.59 28.70
CA TYR A 625 4.71 -5.28 28.07
C TYR A 625 4.80 -6.05 26.76
N PHE A 626 5.62 -5.57 25.82
CA PHE A 626 5.69 -6.12 24.47
C PHE A 626 7.14 -6.31 24.05
N ALA A 627 7.48 -7.55 23.68
CA ALA A 627 8.78 -7.93 23.15
C ALA A 627 8.62 -8.68 21.82
N GLY A 628 9.74 -8.93 21.17
CA GLY A 628 9.84 -9.52 19.84
C GLY A 628 10.49 -8.56 18.85
N GLU A 629 10.94 -9.09 17.73
CA GLU A 629 11.66 -8.34 16.68
C GLU A 629 10.85 -7.12 16.20
N CYS A 630 9.52 -7.24 16.10
CA CYS A 630 8.60 -6.17 15.70
C CYS A 630 8.44 -5.05 16.75
N THR A 631 9.12 -5.15 17.89
CA THR A 631 9.16 -4.13 18.94
C THR A 631 10.56 -3.53 19.11
N ASN A 632 11.52 -3.91 18.27
CA ASN A 632 12.88 -3.41 18.34
C ASN A 632 13.18 -2.56 17.11
N ARG A 633 13.16 -1.24 17.28
CA ARG A 633 13.45 -0.30 16.20
C ARG A 633 14.90 -0.40 15.70
N PHE A 634 15.85 -0.64 16.59
CA PHE A 634 17.28 -0.56 16.28
C PHE A 634 17.81 -1.83 15.63
N PHE A 635 17.24 -2.97 16.02
CA PHE A 635 17.61 -4.28 15.49
C PHE A 635 16.32 -5.06 15.17
N PRO A 636 15.52 -4.64 14.18
CA PRO A 636 14.32 -5.38 13.78
C PRO A 636 14.72 -6.72 13.14
N GLN A 637 13.73 -7.55 12.82
CA GLN A 637 13.84 -8.82 12.05
C GLN A 637 14.58 -9.97 12.74
N THR A 638 15.64 -9.69 13.47
CA THR A 638 16.64 -10.67 13.90
C THR A 638 16.29 -11.35 15.22
N MET A 639 16.81 -12.58 15.41
CA MET A 639 16.80 -13.26 16.71
C MET A 639 17.46 -12.39 17.80
N THR A 640 18.60 -11.76 17.48
CA THR A 640 19.29 -10.82 18.37
C THR A 640 18.38 -9.66 18.79
N GLY A 641 17.65 -9.08 17.84
CA GLY A 641 16.65 -8.04 18.08
C GLY A 641 15.56 -8.47 19.04
N ALA A 642 15.01 -9.66 18.83
CA ALA A 642 14.02 -10.28 19.71
C ALA A 642 14.59 -10.49 21.12
N TYR A 643 15.79 -11.05 21.25
CA TYR A 643 16.47 -11.27 22.52
C TYR A 643 16.68 -9.96 23.30
N ILE A 644 17.24 -8.93 22.65
CA ILE A 644 17.46 -7.61 23.26
C ILE A 644 16.14 -6.97 23.71
N SER A 645 15.07 -7.12 22.93
CA SER A 645 13.76 -6.62 23.34
C SER A 645 13.22 -7.33 24.58
N GLY A 646 13.50 -8.62 24.75
CA GLY A 646 13.16 -9.37 25.96
C GLY A 646 13.90 -8.86 27.18
N LEU A 647 15.21 -8.65 27.08
CA LEU A 647 16.02 -8.05 28.15
C LEU A 647 15.52 -6.65 28.54
N ARG A 648 15.18 -5.82 27.54
CA ARG A 648 14.60 -4.48 27.75
C ARG A 648 13.32 -4.54 28.57
N GLU A 649 12.38 -5.43 28.22
CA GLU A 649 11.12 -5.53 28.96
C GLU A 649 11.30 -6.18 30.34
N ALA A 650 12.23 -7.13 30.49
CA ALA A 650 12.57 -7.69 31.79
C ALA A 650 13.08 -6.59 32.75
N GLY A 651 13.97 -5.71 32.29
CA GLY A 651 14.43 -4.55 33.05
C GLY A 651 13.29 -3.60 33.43
N ARG A 652 12.42 -3.24 32.49
CA ARG A 652 11.25 -2.39 32.76
C ARG A 652 10.27 -3.00 33.77
N ILE A 653 10.06 -4.31 33.72
CA ILE A 653 9.20 -5.01 34.68
C ILE A 653 9.84 -4.97 36.07
N PHE A 654 11.15 -5.24 36.15
CA PHE A 654 11.90 -5.17 37.40
C PHE A 654 11.88 -3.77 38.03
N GLU A 655 12.18 -2.72 37.27
CA GLU A 655 12.11 -1.32 37.72
C GLU A 655 10.69 -0.93 38.17
N SER A 656 9.66 -1.37 37.44
CA SER A 656 8.27 -1.05 37.80
C SER A 656 7.77 -1.70 39.10
N THR A 657 8.50 -2.70 39.60
CA THR A 657 8.17 -3.44 40.84
C THR A 657 9.02 -2.98 42.01
N HIS A 658 10.17 -2.37 41.77
CA HIS A 658 11.11 -1.90 42.78
C HIS A 658 11.27 -0.38 42.63
N ASN A 659 10.41 0.38 43.32
CA ASN A 659 10.48 1.84 43.44
C ASN A 659 11.71 2.34 44.26
N GLU A 660 12.86 1.67 44.14
CA GLU A 660 14.11 2.10 44.74
C GLU A 660 15.00 2.72 43.66
N ILE A 661 15.22 4.02 43.80
CA ILE A 661 16.23 4.76 43.05
C ILE A 661 17.59 4.19 43.45
N TRP A 662 18.22 3.41 42.58
CA TRP A 662 19.63 3.07 42.72
C TRP A 662 20.45 4.28 42.25
N ILE A 663 20.85 5.13 43.20
CA ILE A 663 21.99 6.03 43.02
C ILE A 663 23.22 5.23 43.44
N ASP A 664 24.07 4.88 42.49
CA ASP A 664 25.52 4.82 42.71
C ASP A 664 26.24 5.28 41.43
#